data_AF-A0A955J495-F1
#
_entry.id   AF-A0A955J495-F1
#
_cell.length_a   1.000
_cell.length_b   1.000
_cell.length_c   1.000
_cell.angle_alpha   90.00
_cell.angle_beta   90.00
_cell.angle_gamma   90.00
#
_symmetry.space_group_name_H-M   'P 1'
#
loop_
_entity.id
_entity.type
_entity.pdbx_description
1 polymer ?
#
loop_
_entity_poly.entity_id
_entity_poly.type
_entity_poly.pdbx_seq_one_letter_code
_entity_poly.pdbx_strand_id
1 'polypeptide(L)'
;DEAKNIFNIGSTKGQNSGSGSQILDIDDLSANTAHGPARDGRTIPHMVAPGCYIDSTDTTSSYGLKCGTSMASPHVSGAVALFIEYYRGLPGFIADPSPALVKAAFLPVARSLAGNLDADGGVLGQPFDSKQGWGRMDLEAVVDPADTVRYFDNPQILNNTGEEWTVSVSPADPGRPMRMMLVWTDAPGHGLGGSTPAWNNDLDLIVEAGATTYYGNNIGGSGWSTAGGSPDAINNTEGVFLGPTPPGAVTVRVRAADINSDGIPGVGDLTDQDFAFVCYNCAEEPGFGLAATPSNQATCFTTNVDYDIQVSSILGFSEMVTLSASGEPTGATVSFSPNPVAPGGSSTMTVSNMFASPPGTYAININGSSISLSRDTSVSLDVSTAPPGTPAITSPANGATGVPLVPTFTWAVPSQAGSYEFELATSSSFGGSIIDSGTTSDPEFVPGITLDSDTLYFARVRASNPCGDGGYSSVISFRTRDVPAVLLVDDDDNSPNTRSYYTDALDALGIGYDVWDTNNTDNEPAIADLNQYGVVIWFSGDEFGGACGPGSAGESALAAWLDGGDRCLLISSQDYLYDRGLTSFLSGYLGVASYTSDVTQTTATGSGSVYGGMGPYALSYSPLSNWSDRVSPAAGAELAFSGNAGDAAVNKDAGAYRTSFFGFPLEALALADRMAVIDQAVSWCAPPPPNCPGDANGDLMVDFDDLNEVLTDWGMTVPPGTGGDVTGNGTVDFDDLNTVLENWANNCN
;
A
#
# COMPACT_ATOMS: atom_id res chain seq x y z
N ASP A 1 -27.66 -17.95 -2.86
CA ASP A 1 -26.63 -16.89 -2.92
C ASP A 1 -26.89 -15.87 -4.03
N GLU A 2 -27.46 -16.27 -5.18
CA GLU A 2 -27.62 -15.38 -6.34
C GLU A 2 -29.02 -14.74 -6.50
N ALA A 3 -29.77 -14.55 -5.42
CA ALA A 3 -31.12 -13.98 -5.52
C ALA A 3 -31.11 -12.53 -6.06
N LYS A 4 -32.03 -12.18 -6.95
CA LYS A 4 -32.12 -10.83 -7.56
C LYS A 4 -32.43 -9.73 -6.54
N ASN A 5 -33.34 -10.03 -5.63
CA ASN A 5 -33.98 -9.04 -4.77
C ASN A 5 -33.29 -8.86 -3.41
N ILE A 6 -32.16 -9.54 -3.17
CA ILE A 6 -31.37 -9.34 -1.95
C ILE A 6 -30.28 -8.29 -2.18
N PHE A 7 -29.80 -7.73 -1.08
CA PHE A 7 -28.54 -7.00 -1.07
C PHE A 7 -27.41 -8.04 -0.93
N ASN A 8 -26.70 -8.33 -2.02
CA ASN A 8 -25.61 -9.32 -2.05
C ASN A 8 -24.27 -8.62 -1.78
N ILE A 9 -23.57 -9.05 -0.73
CA ILE A 9 -22.46 -8.32 -0.12
C ILE A 9 -21.17 -9.14 -0.18
N GLY A 10 -20.15 -8.60 -0.85
CA GLY A 10 -18.79 -9.10 -0.79
C GLY A 10 -18.01 -8.51 0.40
N SER A 11 -16.77 -8.94 0.57
CA SER A 11 -15.95 -8.65 1.75
C SER A 11 -14.65 -7.93 1.37
N THR A 12 -14.31 -6.87 2.11
CA THR A 12 -12.99 -6.22 2.12
C THR A 12 -12.23 -6.57 3.41
N LYS A 13 -10.94 -6.21 3.46
CA LYS A 13 -10.13 -6.31 4.68
C LYS A 13 -10.66 -5.37 5.78
N GLY A 14 -10.34 -5.67 7.04
CA GLY A 14 -10.75 -4.91 8.23
C GLY A 14 -9.57 -4.57 9.13
N GLN A 15 -9.12 -5.53 9.95
CA GLN A 15 -8.03 -5.34 10.92
C GLN A 15 -6.91 -6.38 10.74
N ASN A 16 -5.78 -6.17 11.39
CA ASN A 16 -4.68 -7.11 11.45
C ASN A 16 -5.06 -8.29 12.35
N SER A 17 -4.83 -9.51 11.84
CA SER A 17 -5.25 -10.76 12.47
C SER A 17 -4.65 -11.02 13.86
N GLY A 18 -3.46 -10.48 14.16
CA GLY A 18 -2.76 -10.69 15.43
C GLY A 18 -2.92 -9.54 16.43
N SER A 19 -3.01 -8.30 15.94
CA SER A 19 -3.02 -7.10 16.81
C SER A 19 -4.39 -6.42 16.94
N GLY A 20 -5.34 -6.68 16.05
CA GLY A 20 -6.61 -5.92 15.97
C GLY A 20 -6.45 -4.48 15.49
N SER A 21 -5.23 -4.04 15.18
CA SER A 21 -4.96 -2.73 14.58
C SER A 21 -5.53 -2.66 13.17
N GLN A 22 -5.98 -1.48 12.74
CA GLN A 22 -6.53 -1.30 11.40
C GLN A 22 -5.47 -1.58 10.32
N ILE A 23 -5.84 -2.33 9.28
CA ILE A 23 -5.00 -2.49 8.08
C ILE A 23 -5.19 -1.25 7.19
N LEU A 24 -4.10 -0.70 6.66
CA LEU A 24 -4.15 0.46 5.77
C LEU A 24 -4.80 0.12 4.42
N ASP A 25 -4.66 -1.12 3.95
CA ASP A 25 -5.29 -1.66 2.74
C ASP A 25 -6.75 -2.10 2.94
N ILE A 26 -7.54 -1.33 3.69
CA ILE A 26 -8.97 -1.61 3.96
C ILE A 26 -9.85 -1.58 2.68
N ASP A 27 -9.31 -1.01 1.60
CA ASP A 27 -9.92 -0.93 0.28
C ASP A 27 -9.65 -2.19 -0.58
N ASP A 28 -8.78 -3.10 -0.16
CA ASP A 28 -8.59 -4.40 -0.84
C ASP A 28 -9.74 -5.36 -0.53
N LEU A 29 -10.15 -6.13 -1.55
CA LEU A 29 -11.04 -7.27 -1.35
C LEU A 29 -10.34 -8.35 -0.50
N SER A 30 -11.09 -8.99 0.39
CA SER A 30 -10.54 -10.11 1.16
C SER A 30 -10.46 -11.35 0.28
N ALA A 31 -9.39 -12.15 0.41
CA ALA A 31 -9.16 -13.34 -0.43
C ALA A 31 -10.30 -14.39 -0.37
N ASN A 32 -11.15 -14.34 0.67
CA ASN A 32 -12.31 -15.22 0.83
C ASN A 32 -13.63 -14.64 0.31
N THR A 33 -13.63 -13.45 -0.31
CA THR A 33 -14.86 -12.90 -0.89
C THR A 33 -15.23 -13.67 -2.15
N ALA A 34 -16.47 -14.17 -2.20
CA ALA A 34 -17.03 -14.64 -3.46
C ALA A 34 -17.20 -13.45 -4.40
N HIS A 35 -16.95 -13.68 -5.68
CA HIS A 35 -17.16 -12.73 -6.75
C HIS A 35 -17.86 -13.44 -7.92
N GLY A 36 -18.67 -12.68 -8.66
CA GLY A 36 -19.48 -13.20 -9.75
C GLY A 36 -18.73 -13.30 -11.08
N PRO A 37 -19.46 -13.26 -12.21
CA PRO A 37 -20.90 -13.03 -12.29
C PRO A 37 -21.71 -14.18 -11.68
N ALA A 38 -22.98 -13.94 -11.41
CA ALA A 38 -23.94 -15.02 -11.15
C ALA A 38 -23.94 -16.01 -12.32
N ARG A 39 -24.41 -17.24 -12.08
CA ARG A 39 -24.43 -18.28 -13.10
C ARG A 39 -25.22 -17.93 -14.37
N ASP A 40 -26.16 -16.99 -14.26
CA ASP A 40 -26.96 -16.48 -15.38
C ASP A 40 -26.37 -15.20 -16.02
N GLY A 41 -25.26 -14.66 -15.51
CA GLY A 41 -24.56 -13.50 -16.05
C GLY A 41 -24.82 -12.18 -15.33
N ARG A 42 -25.71 -12.15 -14.32
CA ARG A 42 -25.92 -10.95 -13.49
C ARG A 42 -24.65 -10.57 -12.73
N THR A 43 -24.43 -9.27 -12.59
CA THR A 43 -23.26 -8.74 -11.91
C THR A 43 -23.51 -8.71 -10.40
N ILE A 44 -22.84 -9.59 -9.67
CA ILE A 44 -22.85 -9.68 -8.21
C ILE A 44 -21.41 -9.90 -7.69
N PRO A 45 -21.07 -9.53 -6.43
CA PRO A 45 -21.92 -8.89 -5.44
C PRO A 45 -22.39 -7.49 -5.87
N HIS A 46 -23.44 -6.97 -5.24
CA HIS A 46 -23.92 -5.62 -5.54
C HIS A 46 -23.03 -4.54 -4.91
N MET A 47 -22.44 -4.84 -3.75
CA MET A 47 -21.59 -3.93 -2.98
C MET A 47 -20.66 -4.77 -2.10
N VAL A 48 -19.57 -4.18 -1.60
CA VAL A 48 -18.69 -4.82 -0.62
C VAL A 48 -18.63 -4.04 0.69
N ALA A 49 -18.24 -4.69 1.78
CA ALA A 49 -18.04 -4.06 3.08
C ALA A 49 -16.93 -4.80 3.87
N PRO A 50 -16.35 -4.18 4.92
CA PRO A 50 -15.38 -4.85 5.78
C PRO A 50 -15.92 -6.18 6.33
N GLY A 51 -15.22 -7.27 6.04
CA GLY A 51 -15.67 -8.62 6.42
C GLY A 51 -14.56 -9.57 6.84
N CYS A 52 -13.28 -9.23 6.65
CA CYS A 52 -12.18 -10.03 7.17
C CYS A 52 -11.49 -9.38 8.37
N TYR A 53 -11.21 -10.18 9.39
CA TYR A 53 -10.65 -9.73 10.68
C TYR A 53 -11.51 -8.65 11.31
N ILE A 54 -12.79 -8.97 11.48
CA ILE A 54 -13.78 -8.12 12.15
C ILE A 54 -13.91 -8.59 13.59
N ASP A 55 -13.68 -7.69 14.53
CA ASP A 55 -13.90 -7.96 15.95
C ASP A 55 -15.40 -7.91 16.26
N SER A 56 -15.94 -9.02 16.76
CA SER A 56 -17.36 -9.14 17.10
C SER A 56 -17.58 -10.08 18.27
N THR A 57 -18.79 -10.07 18.82
CA THR A 57 -19.16 -10.88 19.99
C THR A 57 -19.01 -12.38 19.71
N ASP A 58 -18.40 -13.10 20.65
CA ASP A 58 -18.34 -14.56 20.67
C ASP A 58 -19.26 -15.16 21.76
N THR A 59 -19.59 -16.44 21.59
CA THR A 59 -20.51 -17.25 22.38
C THR A 59 -20.16 -17.39 23.87
N THR A 60 -18.96 -16.97 24.28
CA THR A 60 -18.46 -17.09 25.67
C THR A 60 -18.44 -15.76 26.43
N SER A 61 -19.26 -14.78 26.02
CA SER A 61 -19.21 -13.40 26.57
C SER A 61 -17.85 -12.73 26.36
N SER A 62 -17.22 -13.04 25.24
CA SER A 62 -15.95 -12.45 24.79
C SER A 62 -16.13 -11.80 23.42
N TYR A 63 -15.05 -11.24 22.89
CA TYR A 63 -14.93 -10.75 21.53
C TYR A 63 -13.85 -11.56 20.80
N GLY A 64 -13.87 -11.52 19.48
CA GLY A 64 -12.86 -12.18 18.67
C GLY A 64 -12.98 -11.82 17.20
N LEU A 65 -11.83 -11.84 16.53
CA LEU A 65 -11.72 -11.60 15.10
C LEU A 65 -12.31 -12.78 14.32
N LYS A 66 -13.21 -12.47 13.39
CA LYS A 66 -13.77 -13.42 12.41
C LYS A 66 -13.58 -12.89 11.00
N CYS A 67 -13.64 -13.79 10.02
CA CYS A 67 -13.42 -13.43 8.62
C CYS A 67 -14.46 -14.12 7.71
N GLY A 68 -15.05 -13.36 6.80
CA GLY A 68 -16.01 -13.84 5.81
C GLY A 68 -16.99 -12.76 5.34
N THR A 69 -17.62 -13.01 4.19
CA THR A 69 -18.84 -12.27 3.77
C THR A 69 -19.96 -12.37 4.82
N SER A 70 -19.91 -13.39 5.68
CA SER A 70 -20.76 -13.53 6.88
C SER A 70 -20.58 -12.41 7.91
N MET A 71 -19.43 -11.72 7.92
CA MET A 71 -19.16 -10.55 8.76
C MET A 71 -19.43 -9.25 8.00
N ALA A 72 -19.23 -9.22 6.67
CA ALA A 72 -19.59 -8.06 5.84
C ALA A 72 -21.12 -7.82 5.78
N SER A 73 -21.91 -8.89 5.64
CA SER A 73 -23.38 -8.82 5.53
C SER A 73 -24.07 -8.14 6.74
N PRO A 74 -23.76 -8.46 8.01
CA PRO A 74 -24.35 -7.76 9.16
C PRO A 74 -23.90 -6.30 9.29
N HIS A 75 -22.71 -5.91 8.80
CA HIS A 75 -22.34 -4.49 8.71
C HIS A 75 -23.33 -3.71 7.84
N VAL A 76 -23.61 -4.23 6.64
CA VAL A 76 -24.56 -3.60 5.72
C VAL A 76 -25.98 -3.64 6.30
N SER A 77 -26.36 -4.71 7.00
CA SER A 77 -27.68 -4.79 7.65
C SER A 77 -27.85 -3.72 8.73
N GLY A 78 -26.82 -3.45 9.53
CA GLY A 78 -26.82 -2.36 10.51
C GLY A 78 -26.89 -0.98 9.84
N ALA A 79 -26.13 -0.78 8.76
CA ALA A 79 -26.18 0.44 7.96
C ALA A 79 -27.57 0.70 7.36
N VAL A 80 -28.23 -0.34 6.83
CA VAL A 80 -29.60 -0.25 6.33
C VAL A 80 -30.59 0.14 7.44
N ALA A 81 -30.42 -0.37 8.66
CA ALA A 81 -31.26 0.03 9.78
C ALA A 81 -31.13 1.53 10.11
N LEU A 82 -29.90 2.06 10.09
CA LEU A 82 -29.62 3.49 10.27
C LEU A 82 -30.21 4.33 9.13
N PHE A 83 -30.11 3.87 7.88
CA PHE A 83 -30.75 4.54 6.76
C PHE A 83 -32.28 4.60 6.89
N ILE A 84 -32.92 3.52 7.32
CA ILE A 84 -34.37 3.51 7.55
C ILE A 84 -34.75 4.53 8.63
N GLU A 85 -33.96 4.64 9.70
CA GLU A 85 -34.15 5.66 10.73
C GLU A 85 -34.01 7.09 10.16
N TYR A 86 -32.93 7.34 9.41
CA TYR A 86 -32.72 8.62 8.71
C TYR A 86 -33.89 8.95 7.76
N TYR A 87 -34.32 7.99 6.94
CA TYR A 87 -35.39 8.15 5.96
C TYR A 87 -36.72 8.54 6.61
N ARG A 88 -37.04 7.97 7.78
CA ARG A 88 -38.22 8.35 8.59
C ARG A 88 -38.17 9.80 9.09
N GLY A 89 -36.98 10.38 9.20
CA GLY A 89 -36.76 11.78 9.57
C GLY A 89 -36.91 12.77 8.41
N LEU A 90 -37.01 12.30 7.17
CA LEU A 90 -37.07 13.18 6.01
C LEU A 90 -38.39 13.97 5.96
N PRO A 91 -38.35 15.25 5.54
CA PRO A 91 -39.55 16.02 5.29
C PRO A 91 -40.46 15.33 4.27
N GLY A 92 -41.72 15.10 4.62
CA GLY A 92 -42.68 14.44 3.73
C GLY A 92 -42.68 12.92 3.79
N PHE A 93 -42.00 12.29 4.76
CA PHE A 93 -42.11 10.86 5.01
C PHE A 93 -43.57 10.41 5.20
N ILE A 94 -43.97 9.37 4.48
CA ILE A 94 -45.33 8.79 4.53
C ILE A 94 -45.35 7.28 4.81
N ALA A 95 -44.26 6.56 4.50
CA ALA A 95 -44.14 5.12 4.67
C ALA A 95 -42.66 4.71 4.67
N ASP A 96 -42.34 3.58 5.33
CA ASP A 96 -41.00 3.00 5.33
C ASP A 96 -40.52 2.69 3.89
N PRO A 97 -39.22 2.82 3.61
CA PRO A 97 -38.70 2.64 2.25
C PRO A 97 -38.82 1.19 1.79
N SER A 98 -39.17 0.98 0.52
CA SER A 98 -39.19 -0.36 -0.07
C SER A 98 -37.78 -0.99 -0.10
N PRO A 99 -37.67 -2.33 -0.18
CA PRO A 99 -36.36 -2.98 -0.36
C PRO A 99 -35.60 -2.49 -1.61
N ALA A 100 -36.32 -2.15 -2.68
CA ALA A 100 -35.75 -1.57 -3.88
C ALA A 100 -35.18 -0.17 -3.60
N LEU A 101 -35.91 0.69 -2.86
CA LEU A 101 -35.43 2.02 -2.51
C LEU A 101 -34.18 1.99 -1.63
N VAL A 102 -34.14 1.09 -0.65
CA VAL A 102 -32.94 0.89 0.19
C VAL A 102 -31.73 0.55 -0.68
N LYS A 103 -31.87 -0.39 -1.62
CA LYS A 103 -30.77 -0.75 -2.52
C LYS A 103 -30.41 0.43 -3.46
N ALA A 104 -31.39 1.13 -4.00
CA ALA A 104 -31.20 2.31 -4.86
C ALA A 104 -30.49 3.47 -4.14
N ALA A 105 -30.67 3.61 -2.82
CA ALA A 105 -30.02 4.65 -2.03
C ALA A 105 -28.52 4.37 -1.81
N PHE A 106 -28.14 3.11 -1.59
CA PHE A 106 -26.76 2.75 -1.24
C PHE A 106 -25.85 2.60 -2.46
N LEU A 107 -26.31 1.91 -3.51
CA LEU A 107 -25.46 1.55 -4.65
C LEU A 107 -24.80 2.73 -5.39
N PRO A 108 -25.48 3.85 -5.70
CA PRO A 108 -24.87 4.92 -6.50
C PRO A 108 -23.73 5.64 -5.76
N VAL A 109 -23.72 5.63 -4.43
CA VAL A 109 -22.72 6.33 -3.62
C VAL A 109 -21.69 5.38 -2.99
N ALA A 110 -21.72 4.10 -3.35
CA ALA A 110 -20.65 3.18 -3.00
C ALA A 110 -19.31 3.68 -3.54
N ARG A 111 -18.27 3.57 -2.72
CA ARG A 111 -16.92 4.03 -3.03
C ARG A 111 -16.24 3.04 -3.99
N SER A 112 -15.87 3.53 -5.16
CA SER A 112 -15.02 2.77 -6.09
C SER A 112 -13.72 2.38 -5.41
N LEU A 113 -13.34 1.11 -5.57
CA LEU A 113 -12.09 0.52 -5.11
C LEU A 113 -11.07 0.39 -6.24
N ALA A 114 -11.30 1.04 -7.38
CA ALA A 114 -10.36 1.04 -8.51
C ALA A 114 -8.93 1.40 -8.06
N GLY A 115 -7.95 0.60 -8.49
CA GLY A 115 -6.55 0.74 -8.08
C GLY A 115 -6.14 -0.11 -6.88
N ASN A 116 -7.08 -0.66 -6.11
CA ASN A 116 -6.81 -1.61 -5.02
C ASN A 116 -6.84 -3.06 -5.53
N LEU A 117 -6.50 -4.02 -4.68
CA LEU A 117 -6.44 -5.43 -5.05
C LEU A 117 -7.80 -6.14 -4.92
N ASP A 118 -8.10 -6.98 -5.89
CA ASP A 118 -9.19 -7.94 -5.83
C ASP A 118 -8.80 -9.18 -5.00
N ALA A 119 -9.74 -10.13 -4.87
CA ALA A 119 -9.54 -11.34 -4.08
C ALA A 119 -8.41 -12.26 -4.58
N ASP A 120 -8.05 -12.13 -5.86
CA ASP A 120 -7.05 -12.95 -6.56
C ASP A 120 -5.71 -12.21 -6.71
N GLY A 121 -5.56 -11.02 -6.10
CA GLY A 121 -4.36 -10.19 -6.18
C GLY A 121 -4.23 -9.36 -7.46
N GLY A 122 -5.28 -9.30 -8.29
CA GLY A 122 -5.35 -8.41 -9.45
C GLY A 122 -5.77 -7.00 -9.09
N VAL A 123 -5.40 -5.99 -9.89
CA VAL A 123 -5.84 -4.60 -9.66
C VAL A 123 -7.28 -4.41 -10.13
N LEU A 124 -8.13 -3.87 -9.25
CA LEU A 124 -9.51 -3.54 -9.54
C LEU A 124 -9.64 -2.39 -10.55
N GLY A 125 -10.58 -2.56 -11.48
CA GLY A 125 -11.03 -1.50 -12.37
C GLY A 125 -12.10 -0.61 -11.73
N GLN A 126 -12.73 0.23 -12.54
CA GLN A 126 -13.89 1.01 -12.09
C GLN A 126 -15.14 0.11 -12.03
N PRO A 127 -16.04 0.33 -11.05
CA PRO A 127 -17.37 -0.26 -11.08
C PRO A 127 -18.12 0.26 -12.33
N PHE A 128 -19.12 -0.45 -12.84
CA PHE A 128 -19.78 -1.64 -12.31
C PHE A 128 -19.09 -2.95 -12.76
N ASP A 129 -18.71 -3.82 -11.81
CA ASP A 129 -18.07 -5.11 -12.11
C ASP A 129 -18.56 -6.24 -11.19
N SER A 130 -18.19 -7.49 -11.49
CA SER A 130 -18.58 -8.66 -10.69
C SER A 130 -17.63 -8.98 -9.52
N LYS A 131 -16.74 -8.06 -9.13
CA LYS A 131 -15.80 -8.21 -8.02
C LYS A 131 -16.18 -7.33 -6.84
N GLN A 132 -16.19 -6.02 -7.06
CA GLN A 132 -16.58 -5.01 -6.08
C GLN A 132 -18.06 -4.58 -6.21
N GLY A 133 -18.75 -4.99 -7.28
CA GLY A 133 -20.09 -4.53 -7.57
C GLY A 133 -20.10 -3.06 -7.94
N TRP A 134 -20.89 -2.27 -7.21
CA TRP A 134 -20.87 -0.81 -7.28
C TRP A 134 -19.77 -0.16 -6.43
N GLY A 135 -19.05 -0.94 -5.63
CA GLY A 135 -17.97 -0.47 -4.75
C GLY A 135 -18.20 -0.84 -3.28
N ARG A 136 -17.41 -0.24 -2.39
CA ARG A 136 -17.55 -0.42 -0.94
C ARG A 136 -18.63 0.50 -0.37
N MET A 137 -19.41 -0.02 0.57
CA MET A 137 -20.40 0.76 1.31
C MET A 137 -19.80 2.05 1.90
N ASP A 138 -20.51 3.15 1.69
CA ASP A 138 -20.28 4.44 2.34
C ASP A 138 -21.55 4.81 3.10
N LEU A 139 -21.54 4.67 4.43
CA LEU A 139 -22.73 4.93 5.24
C LEU A 139 -23.01 6.43 5.35
N GLU A 140 -21.96 7.24 5.52
CA GLU A 140 -22.07 8.70 5.66
C GLU A 140 -22.78 9.29 4.45
N ALA A 141 -22.40 8.86 3.24
CA ALA A 141 -23.02 9.32 2.01
C ALA A 141 -24.55 9.07 1.91
N VAL A 142 -25.10 8.14 2.70
CA VAL A 142 -26.52 7.78 2.67
C VAL A 142 -27.31 8.35 3.87
N VAL A 143 -26.70 8.49 5.06
CA VAL A 143 -27.38 9.02 6.26
C VAL A 143 -27.07 10.48 6.57
N ASP A 144 -26.04 11.04 5.95
CA ASP A 144 -25.69 12.46 5.98
C ASP A 144 -25.19 12.91 4.59
N PRO A 145 -26.06 12.85 3.57
CA PRO A 145 -25.64 13.11 2.21
C PRO A 145 -25.19 14.57 2.05
N ALA A 146 -23.96 14.78 1.61
CA ALA A 146 -23.43 16.10 1.26
C ALA A 146 -24.19 16.74 0.07
N ASP A 147 -24.85 15.92 -0.74
CA ASP A 147 -25.58 16.31 -1.93
C ASP A 147 -27.10 16.25 -1.70
N THR A 148 -27.84 17.08 -2.43
CA THR A 148 -29.31 16.97 -2.43
C THR A 148 -29.73 15.64 -3.06
N VAL A 149 -30.52 14.84 -2.33
CA VAL A 149 -31.01 13.53 -2.81
C VAL A 149 -32.49 13.61 -3.16
N ARG A 150 -32.89 12.91 -4.22
CA ARG A 150 -34.29 12.66 -4.59
C ARG A 150 -34.59 11.17 -4.53
N TYR A 151 -35.65 10.84 -3.81
CA TYR A 151 -36.13 9.47 -3.61
C TYR A 151 -37.50 9.32 -4.27
N PHE A 152 -37.59 8.39 -5.22
CA PHE A 152 -38.85 7.98 -5.83
C PHE A 152 -39.07 6.52 -5.45
N ASP A 153 -40.04 6.27 -4.58
CA ASP A 153 -40.40 4.92 -4.17
C ASP A 153 -41.78 4.59 -4.71
N ASN A 154 -41.83 3.65 -5.66
CA ASN A 154 -43.03 3.26 -6.39
C ASN A 154 -43.79 4.43 -7.04
N PRO A 155 -43.11 5.29 -7.85
CA PRO A 155 -43.74 6.48 -8.44
C PRO A 155 -44.81 6.12 -9.50
N GLN A 156 -44.70 4.94 -10.10
CA GLN A 156 -45.64 4.41 -11.09
C GLN A 156 -45.55 2.87 -11.08
N ILE A 157 -46.71 2.20 -11.23
CA ILE A 157 -46.77 0.77 -11.55
C ILE A 157 -46.82 0.64 -13.07
N LEU A 158 -45.90 -0.15 -13.63
CA LEU A 158 -45.82 -0.44 -15.05
C LEU A 158 -46.57 -1.75 -15.33
N ASN A 159 -47.71 -1.66 -16.03
CA ASN A 159 -48.62 -2.79 -16.24
C ASN A 159 -48.38 -3.49 -17.59
N ASN A 160 -47.71 -2.82 -18.54
CA ASN A 160 -47.52 -3.35 -19.88
C ASN A 160 -46.13 -3.03 -20.41
N THR A 161 -45.58 -3.96 -21.19
CA THR A 161 -44.39 -3.71 -22.01
C THR A 161 -44.57 -2.45 -22.87
N GLY A 162 -43.61 -1.55 -22.78
CA GLY A 162 -43.57 -0.27 -23.48
C GLY A 162 -44.11 0.93 -22.68
N GLU A 163 -44.64 0.73 -21.48
CA GLU A 163 -44.95 1.85 -20.57
C GLU A 163 -43.68 2.54 -20.07
N GLU A 164 -43.78 3.84 -19.80
CA GLU A 164 -42.67 4.68 -19.39
C GLU A 164 -43.08 5.57 -18.21
N TRP A 165 -42.14 5.79 -17.30
CA TRP A 165 -42.17 6.87 -16.32
C TRP A 165 -41.08 7.87 -16.67
N THR A 166 -41.32 9.17 -16.47
CA THR A 166 -40.37 10.23 -16.85
C THR A 166 -40.33 11.34 -15.80
N VAL A 167 -39.13 11.83 -15.51
CA VAL A 167 -38.90 13.01 -14.68
C VAL A 167 -37.77 13.87 -15.26
N SER A 168 -37.91 15.19 -15.16
CA SER A 168 -36.83 16.12 -15.50
C SER A 168 -36.09 16.54 -14.23
N VAL A 169 -34.77 16.39 -14.22
CA VAL A 169 -33.91 16.78 -13.11
C VAL A 169 -32.72 17.58 -13.62
N SER A 170 -32.10 18.37 -12.75
CA SER A 170 -30.89 19.13 -13.05
C SER A 170 -29.92 19.01 -11.87
N PRO A 171 -28.60 19.16 -12.06
CA PRO A 171 -27.66 19.13 -10.94
C PRO A 171 -28.03 20.21 -9.92
N ALA A 172 -28.13 19.85 -8.64
CA ALA A 172 -28.37 20.81 -7.57
C ALA A 172 -27.13 21.69 -7.34
N ASP A 173 -25.94 21.08 -7.44
CA ASP A 173 -24.63 21.71 -7.53
C ASP A 173 -23.93 21.26 -8.82
N PRO A 174 -23.72 22.13 -9.82
CA PRO A 174 -23.02 21.79 -11.06
C PRO A 174 -21.53 21.50 -10.89
N GLY A 175 -20.94 21.83 -9.74
CA GLY A 175 -19.56 21.48 -9.40
C GLY A 175 -19.40 20.02 -8.94
N ARG A 176 -20.51 19.31 -8.71
CA ARG A 176 -20.52 17.94 -8.18
C ARG A 176 -21.19 16.98 -9.17
N PRO A 177 -20.82 15.69 -9.20
CA PRO A 177 -21.41 14.71 -10.12
C PRO A 177 -22.88 14.43 -9.79
N MET A 178 -23.65 13.98 -10.77
CA MET A 178 -24.98 13.40 -10.54
C MET A 178 -24.87 11.88 -10.57
N ARG A 179 -25.51 11.19 -9.61
CA ARG A 179 -25.52 9.72 -9.56
C ARG A 179 -26.93 9.19 -9.42
N MET A 180 -27.34 8.39 -10.39
CA MET A 180 -28.71 7.89 -10.54
C MET A 180 -28.73 6.39 -10.47
N MET A 181 -29.68 5.82 -9.74
CA MET A 181 -29.85 4.39 -9.59
C MET A 181 -31.32 3.99 -9.67
N LEU A 182 -31.65 3.16 -10.65
CA LEU A 182 -32.91 2.45 -10.77
C LEU A 182 -32.75 1.05 -10.14
N VAL A 183 -33.71 0.64 -9.33
CA VAL A 183 -33.78 -0.72 -8.77
C VAL A 183 -35.22 -1.19 -8.73
N TRP A 184 -35.46 -2.48 -9.01
CA TRP A 184 -36.76 -3.10 -8.82
C TRP A 184 -36.67 -4.45 -8.11
N THR A 185 -37.75 -4.79 -7.40
CA THR A 185 -37.95 -6.13 -6.84
C THR A 185 -38.61 -6.98 -7.92
N ASP A 186 -37.80 -7.75 -8.65
CA ASP A 186 -38.27 -8.53 -9.80
C ASP A 186 -39.05 -9.79 -9.35
N ALA A 187 -39.96 -10.27 -10.19
CA ALA A 187 -40.72 -11.49 -9.93
C ALA A 187 -39.77 -12.69 -9.67
N PRO A 188 -40.11 -13.68 -8.82
CA PRO A 188 -39.25 -14.84 -8.57
C PRO A 188 -38.86 -15.60 -9.85
N GLY A 189 -37.56 -15.80 -10.08
CA GLY A 189 -37.05 -16.59 -11.20
C GLY A 189 -37.19 -18.10 -10.99
N HIS A 190 -37.06 -18.89 -12.05
CA HIS A 190 -37.22 -20.35 -12.01
C HIS A 190 -36.14 -21.11 -11.20
N GLY A 191 -35.04 -20.45 -10.81
CA GLY A 191 -34.05 -20.99 -9.87
C GLY A 191 -33.12 -22.11 -10.39
N LEU A 192 -33.04 -22.32 -11.71
CA LEU A 192 -32.21 -23.38 -12.32
C LEU A 192 -30.79 -22.92 -12.70
N GLY A 193 -30.58 -21.61 -12.87
CA GLY A 193 -29.33 -20.98 -13.29
C GLY A 193 -28.77 -21.46 -14.64
N GLY A 194 -27.59 -20.95 -15.02
CA GLY A 194 -26.92 -21.34 -16.27
C GLY A 194 -27.58 -20.71 -17.49
N SER A 195 -27.91 -21.52 -18.50
CA SER A 195 -28.52 -21.03 -19.74
C SER A 195 -29.99 -20.61 -19.62
N THR A 196 -30.60 -20.74 -18.45
CA THR A 196 -31.96 -20.28 -18.19
C THR A 196 -31.87 -19.11 -17.21
N PRO A 197 -32.16 -17.88 -17.68
CA PRO A 197 -32.07 -16.68 -16.89
C PRO A 197 -33.04 -16.62 -15.71
N ALA A 198 -32.57 -16.15 -14.55
CA ALA A 198 -33.46 -15.96 -13.41
C ALA A 198 -34.24 -14.64 -13.46
N TRP A 199 -33.85 -13.64 -14.27
CA TRP A 199 -34.57 -12.38 -14.44
C TRP A 199 -35.84 -12.57 -15.28
N ASN A 200 -36.88 -11.81 -14.94
CA ASN A 200 -38.19 -11.91 -15.59
C ASN A 200 -38.56 -10.58 -16.23
N ASN A 201 -38.88 -9.58 -15.41
CA ASN A 201 -39.23 -8.24 -15.89
C ASN A 201 -37.96 -7.43 -16.16
N ASP A 202 -37.96 -6.72 -17.28
CA ASP A 202 -36.86 -5.92 -17.80
C ASP A 202 -37.25 -4.43 -17.83
N LEU A 203 -36.49 -3.60 -17.10
CA LEU A 203 -36.68 -2.15 -17.03
C LEU A 203 -35.40 -1.43 -17.46
N ASP A 204 -35.50 -0.53 -18.42
CA ASP A 204 -34.38 0.29 -18.89
C ASP A 204 -34.38 1.66 -18.20
N LEU A 205 -33.25 2.04 -17.60
CA LEU A 205 -32.91 3.42 -17.23
C LEU A 205 -32.30 4.14 -18.43
N ILE A 206 -32.96 5.21 -18.85
CA ILE A 206 -32.56 6.03 -19.99
C ILE A 206 -32.46 7.48 -19.52
N VAL A 207 -31.28 8.09 -19.65
CA VAL A 207 -31.05 9.50 -19.27
C VAL A 207 -30.66 10.31 -20.50
N GLU A 208 -31.42 11.36 -20.79
CA GLU A 208 -31.25 12.20 -21.96
C GLU A 208 -30.78 13.61 -21.57
N ALA A 209 -29.59 13.99 -22.02
CA ALA A 209 -28.99 15.32 -21.86
C ALA A 209 -28.94 16.03 -23.22
N GLY A 210 -30.00 16.76 -23.57
CA GLY A 210 -30.13 17.36 -24.90
C GLY A 210 -30.23 16.29 -26.00
N ALA A 211 -29.23 16.20 -26.88
CA ALA A 211 -29.17 15.20 -27.94
C ALA A 211 -28.40 13.92 -27.54
N THR A 212 -27.86 13.88 -26.32
CA THR A 212 -27.07 12.75 -25.81
C THR A 212 -27.93 11.84 -24.96
N THR A 213 -27.83 10.54 -25.18
CA THR A 213 -28.53 9.51 -24.40
C THR A 213 -27.52 8.64 -23.66
N TYR A 214 -27.82 8.31 -22.42
CA TYR A 214 -27.08 7.37 -21.58
C TYR A 214 -28.03 6.25 -21.18
N TYR A 215 -27.62 5.00 -21.37
CA TYR A 215 -28.34 3.82 -20.90
C TYR A 215 -27.72 3.32 -19.59
N GLY A 216 -28.53 2.72 -18.72
CA GLY A 216 -28.07 2.14 -17.46
C GLY A 216 -26.90 1.17 -17.65
N ASN A 217 -26.01 1.14 -16.66
CA ASN A 217 -24.85 0.23 -16.55
C ASN A 217 -23.79 0.36 -17.66
N ASN A 218 -23.93 1.31 -18.57
CA ASN A 218 -22.89 1.63 -19.55
C ASN A 218 -21.84 2.56 -18.90
N ILE A 219 -21.07 2.03 -17.95
CA ILE A 219 -20.03 2.77 -17.23
C ILE A 219 -18.66 2.59 -17.92
N GLY A 220 -17.99 3.69 -18.23
CA GLY A 220 -16.68 3.69 -18.87
C GLY A 220 -15.53 3.49 -17.88
N GLY A 221 -14.31 3.31 -18.39
CA GLY A 221 -13.11 3.12 -17.56
C GLY A 221 -12.73 4.33 -16.68
N SER A 222 -13.41 5.46 -16.81
CA SER A 222 -13.30 6.62 -15.91
C SER A 222 -14.24 6.56 -14.69
N GLY A 223 -15.14 5.57 -14.62
CA GLY A 223 -16.17 5.46 -13.60
C GLY A 223 -17.44 6.29 -13.91
N TRP A 224 -17.48 6.96 -15.06
CA TRP A 224 -18.63 7.74 -15.53
C TRP A 224 -19.37 7.04 -16.66
N SER A 225 -20.68 7.28 -16.78
CA SER A 225 -21.49 6.73 -17.86
C SER A 225 -21.03 7.23 -19.23
N THR A 226 -20.95 6.32 -20.19
CA THR A 226 -20.60 6.63 -21.57
C THR A 226 -21.85 6.98 -22.38
N ALA A 227 -21.77 7.99 -23.24
CA ALA A 227 -22.84 8.33 -24.16
C ALA A 227 -23.09 7.21 -25.18
N GLY A 228 -24.36 6.90 -25.44
CA GLY A 228 -24.79 5.77 -26.25
C GLY A 228 -24.75 4.46 -25.46
N GLY A 229 -24.41 3.37 -26.11
CA GLY A 229 -24.43 2.02 -25.52
C GLY A 229 -25.71 1.25 -25.83
N SER A 230 -25.99 0.22 -25.04
CA SER A 230 -27.21 -0.59 -25.15
C SER A 230 -27.84 -0.77 -23.76
N PRO A 231 -29.17 -0.87 -23.65
CA PRO A 231 -29.83 -1.15 -22.38
C PRO A 231 -29.37 -2.47 -21.74
N ASP A 232 -29.44 -2.57 -20.40
CA ASP A 232 -29.03 -3.76 -19.65
C ASP A 232 -30.24 -4.66 -19.37
N ALA A 233 -30.44 -5.64 -20.26
CA ALA A 233 -31.56 -6.57 -20.16
C ALA A 233 -31.38 -7.70 -19.11
N ILE A 234 -30.42 -7.58 -18.17
CA ILE A 234 -30.00 -8.67 -17.27
C ILE A 234 -30.14 -8.27 -15.79
N ASN A 235 -29.66 -7.09 -15.41
CA ASN A 235 -29.55 -6.70 -14.01
C ASN A 235 -30.78 -5.93 -13.53
N ASN A 236 -31.33 -6.29 -12.36
CA ASN A 236 -32.40 -5.53 -11.72
C ASN A 236 -31.93 -4.27 -10.97
N THR A 237 -30.78 -3.75 -11.39
CA THR A 237 -30.17 -2.50 -10.92
C THR A 237 -29.53 -1.83 -12.11
N GLU A 238 -29.92 -0.60 -12.41
CA GLU A 238 -29.35 0.18 -13.49
C GLU A 238 -28.85 1.54 -12.99
N GLY A 239 -27.56 1.82 -13.18
CA GLY A 239 -26.92 3.06 -12.76
C GLY A 239 -26.52 3.96 -13.93
N VAL A 240 -26.73 5.28 -13.79
CA VAL A 240 -26.18 6.32 -14.68
C VAL A 240 -25.47 7.39 -13.86
N PHE A 241 -24.16 7.55 -14.06
CA PHE A 241 -23.32 8.51 -13.32
C PHE A 241 -22.73 9.56 -14.27
N LEU A 242 -23.08 10.83 -14.04
CA LEU A 242 -22.69 11.96 -14.88
C LEU A 242 -21.70 12.84 -14.12
N GLY A 243 -20.43 12.82 -14.51
CA GLY A 243 -19.36 13.57 -13.83
C GLY A 243 -18.04 13.61 -14.61
N PRO A 244 -16.98 14.23 -14.03
CA PRO A 244 -17.01 14.95 -12.74
C PRO A 244 -17.84 16.24 -12.80
N THR A 245 -18.04 16.81 -13.99
CA THR A 245 -18.98 17.92 -14.24
C THR A 245 -20.21 17.37 -14.97
N PRO A 246 -21.39 17.36 -14.35
CA PRO A 246 -22.61 16.88 -15.00
C PRO A 246 -23.08 17.87 -16.08
N PRO A 247 -23.90 17.41 -17.05
CA PRO A 247 -24.67 18.31 -17.90
C PRO A 247 -25.67 19.13 -17.06
N GLY A 248 -26.35 20.09 -17.70
CA GLY A 248 -27.47 20.82 -17.09
C GLY A 248 -28.70 19.93 -16.88
N ALA A 249 -29.89 20.44 -17.20
CA ALA A 249 -31.11 19.64 -17.09
C ALA A 249 -31.05 18.38 -17.98
N VAL A 250 -31.48 17.25 -17.41
CA VAL A 250 -31.64 15.97 -18.07
C VAL A 250 -33.05 15.43 -17.89
N THR A 251 -33.50 14.65 -18.86
CA THR A 251 -34.74 13.88 -18.77
C THR A 251 -34.38 12.45 -18.42
N VAL A 252 -34.85 11.98 -17.26
CA VAL A 252 -34.74 10.59 -16.84
C VAL A 252 -36.01 9.87 -17.23
N ARG A 253 -35.85 8.70 -17.84
CA ARG A 253 -36.94 7.80 -18.21
C ARG A 253 -36.65 6.40 -17.71
N VAL A 254 -37.66 5.78 -17.09
CA VAL A 254 -37.67 4.35 -16.77
C VAL A 254 -38.68 3.70 -17.71
N ARG A 255 -38.23 2.78 -18.55
CA ARG A 255 -39.04 2.13 -19.58
C ARG A 255 -39.23 0.66 -19.26
N ALA A 256 -40.46 0.17 -19.32
CA ALA A 256 -40.80 -1.24 -19.28
C ALA A 256 -40.38 -1.93 -20.59
N ALA A 257 -39.14 -2.41 -20.68
CA ALA A 257 -38.63 -3.09 -21.88
C ALA A 257 -39.33 -4.43 -22.12
N ASP A 258 -39.61 -5.18 -21.04
CA ASP A 258 -40.45 -6.38 -21.07
C ASP A 258 -41.09 -6.63 -19.69
N ILE A 259 -42.43 -6.64 -19.61
CA ILE A 259 -43.17 -7.06 -18.41
C ILE A 259 -43.87 -8.38 -18.72
N ASN A 260 -43.31 -9.46 -18.21
CA ASN A 260 -43.77 -10.82 -18.52
C ASN A 260 -44.18 -11.62 -17.26
N SER A 261 -44.05 -11.02 -16.07
CA SER A 261 -44.31 -11.67 -14.79
C SER A 261 -44.89 -10.71 -13.75
N ASP A 262 -45.51 -11.29 -12.71
CA ASP A 262 -46.08 -10.60 -11.55
C ASP A 262 -44.96 -10.18 -10.58
N GLY A 263 -44.55 -8.91 -10.69
CA GLY A 263 -43.54 -8.30 -9.83
C GLY A 263 -44.12 -7.79 -8.52
N ILE A 264 -45.44 -7.55 -8.45
CA ILE A 264 -46.15 -7.04 -7.28
C ILE A 264 -47.28 -7.99 -6.84
N PRO A 265 -46.96 -9.05 -6.07
CA PRO A 265 -47.93 -10.08 -5.73
C PRO A 265 -49.22 -9.53 -5.09
N GLY A 266 -50.36 -9.80 -5.72
CA GLY A 266 -51.69 -9.43 -5.23
C GLY A 266 -52.14 -8.01 -5.58
N VAL A 267 -51.38 -7.32 -6.44
CA VAL A 267 -51.75 -6.07 -7.11
C VAL A 267 -51.94 -6.38 -8.60
N GLY A 268 -52.64 -5.51 -9.34
CA GLY A 268 -52.69 -5.61 -10.81
C GLY A 268 -53.25 -6.92 -11.39
N ASP A 269 -52.66 -7.33 -12.51
CA ASP A 269 -52.89 -8.64 -13.15
C ASP A 269 -51.67 -9.56 -12.95
N LEU A 270 -51.30 -10.39 -13.93
CA LEU A 270 -50.14 -11.29 -13.82
C LEU A 270 -48.86 -10.70 -14.43
N THR A 271 -48.91 -9.44 -14.86
CA THR A 271 -47.83 -8.71 -15.53
C THR A 271 -47.78 -7.28 -14.99
N ASP A 272 -47.04 -7.08 -13.91
CA ASP A 272 -46.81 -5.76 -13.35
C ASP A 272 -45.42 -5.63 -12.73
N GLN A 273 -44.93 -4.39 -12.63
CA GLN A 273 -43.67 -4.09 -11.98
C GLN A 273 -43.69 -2.67 -11.39
N ASP A 274 -43.33 -2.56 -10.11
CA ASP A 274 -42.94 -1.29 -9.48
C ASP A 274 -41.42 -1.15 -9.46
N PHE A 275 -40.94 0.04 -9.11
CA PHE A 275 -39.52 0.31 -9.03
C PHE A 275 -39.24 1.47 -8.06
N ALA A 276 -37.99 1.54 -7.64
CA ALA A 276 -37.45 2.69 -6.94
C ALA A 276 -36.36 3.37 -7.78
N PHE A 277 -36.31 4.69 -7.72
CA PHE A 277 -35.28 5.50 -8.36
C PHE A 277 -34.71 6.50 -7.35
N VAL A 278 -33.38 6.58 -7.27
CA VAL A 278 -32.67 7.54 -6.42
C VAL A 278 -31.70 8.36 -7.25
N CYS A 279 -31.69 9.67 -7.01
CA CYS A 279 -30.88 10.64 -7.74
C CYS A 279 -30.13 11.53 -6.75
N TYR A 280 -28.81 11.33 -6.64
CA TYR A 280 -27.91 12.18 -5.86
C TYR A 280 -27.48 13.39 -6.67
N ASN A 281 -27.41 14.53 -5.99
CA ASN A 281 -27.17 15.85 -6.54
C ASN A 281 -28.23 16.26 -7.58
N CYS A 282 -29.51 15.99 -7.31
CA CYS A 282 -30.60 16.25 -8.25
C CYS A 282 -31.64 17.21 -7.68
N ALA A 283 -32.08 18.15 -8.52
CA ALA A 283 -33.17 19.07 -8.25
C ALA A 283 -34.30 18.92 -9.28
N GLU A 284 -35.55 18.94 -8.79
CA GLU A 284 -36.78 18.77 -9.59
C GLU A 284 -37.54 20.08 -9.82
N GLU A 285 -37.18 21.16 -9.10
CA GLU A 285 -37.84 22.46 -9.17
C GLU A 285 -36.88 23.53 -9.68
N PRO A 286 -37.38 24.55 -10.43
CA PRO A 286 -36.55 25.67 -10.85
C PRO A 286 -35.87 26.35 -9.66
N GLY A 287 -34.55 26.54 -9.77
CA GLY A 287 -33.76 27.20 -8.74
C GLY A 287 -32.36 27.55 -9.23
N PHE A 288 -31.45 27.82 -8.31
CA PHE A 288 -30.04 28.04 -8.65
C PHE A 288 -29.13 27.21 -7.74
N GLY A 289 -27.97 26.84 -8.26
CA GLY A 289 -26.87 26.27 -7.49
C GLY A 289 -25.81 27.34 -7.19
N LEU A 290 -25.02 27.12 -6.14
CA LEU A 290 -23.88 27.95 -5.77
C LEU A 290 -22.65 27.06 -5.62
N ALA A 291 -21.57 27.40 -6.31
CA ALA A 291 -20.28 26.77 -6.13
C ALA A 291 -19.19 27.84 -6.00
N ALA A 292 -18.23 27.61 -5.11
CA ALA A 292 -17.12 28.52 -4.86
C ALA A 292 -15.78 27.82 -5.11
N THR A 293 -14.88 28.44 -5.87
CA THR A 293 -13.58 27.85 -6.22
C THR A 293 -12.42 28.83 -6.06
N PRO A 294 -11.26 28.39 -5.56
CA PRO A 294 -11.01 27.10 -4.89
C PRO A 294 -11.73 27.02 -3.52
N SER A 295 -11.96 25.81 -2.99
CA SER A 295 -12.68 25.63 -1.71
C SER A 295 -11.85 25.97 -0.46
N ASN A 296 -10.52 26.00 -0.60
CA ASN A 296 -9.55 26.35 0.44
C ASN A 296 -8.48 27.26 -0.18
N GLN A 297 -8.05 28.29 0.56
CA GLN A 297 -6.78 28.98 0.31
C GLN A 297 -6.08 29.35 1.62
N ALA A 298 -4.76 29.51 1.54
CA ALA A 298 -3.96 30.12 2.58
C ALA A 298 -3.35 31.44 2.08
N THR A 299 -3.31 32.46 2.92
CA THR A 299 -2.78 33.78 2.56
C THR A 299 -2.05 34.45 3.71
N CYS A 300 -1.18 35.41 3.37
CA CYS A 300 -0.67 36.36 4.33
C CYS A 300 -1.67 37.51 4.48
N PHE A 301 -1.85 38.02 5.69
CA PHE A 301 -2.78 39.09 6.03
C PHE A 301 -2.67 40.37 5.18
N THR A 302 -1.54 40.57 4.49
CA THR A 302 -1.26 41.71 3.62
C THR A 302 -1.80 41.55 2.18
N THR A 303 -2.27 40.37 1.81
CA THR A 303 -2.58 39.99 0.43
C THR A 303 -4.07 39.70 0.29
N ASN A 304 -4.69 40.23 -0.77
CA ASN A 304 -6.09 39.91 -1.08
C ASN A 304 -6.21 38.49 -1.64
N VAL A 305 -7.37 37.87 -1.42
CA VAL A 305 -7.68 36.54 -1.94
C VAL A 305 -8.96 36.60 -2.74
N ASP A 306 -8.95 35.99 -3.92
CA ASP A 306 -10.11 35.91 -4.80
C ASP A 306 -10.64 34.48 -4.89
N TYR A 307 -11.95 34.36 -4.89
CA TYR A 307 -12.71 33.14 -5.15
C TYR A 307 -13.68 33.39 -6.31
N ASP A 308 -13.84 32.42 -7.19
CA ASP A 308 -14.84 32.45 -8.25
C ASP A 308 -16.12 31.76 -7.77
N ILE A 309 -17.22 32.51 -7.75
CA ILE A 309 -18.54 32.07 -7.30
C ILE A 309 -19.43 31.84 -8.52
N GLN A 310 -19.72 30.59 -8.82
CA GLN A 310 -20.61 30.20 -9.91
C GLN A 310 -22.04 30.15 -9.40
N VAL A 311 -22.96 30.80 -10.13
CA VAL A 311 -24.39 30.77 -9.87
C VAL A 311 -25.07 30.08 -11.04
N SER A 312 -25.43 28.81 -10.90
CA SER A 312 -26.03 28.05 -11.99
C SER A 312 -27.54 28.23 -12.08
N SER A 313 -28.10 28.04 -13.28
CA SER A 313 -29.54 27.95 -13.47
C SER A 313 -29.98 26.48 -13.43
N ILE A 314 -30.94 26.17 -12.58
CA ILE A 314 -31.59 24.87 -12.48
C ILE A 314 -32.98 25.00 -13.12
N LEU A 315 -33.28 24.15 -14.10
CA LEU A 315 -34.56 24.10 -14.81
C LEU A 315 -35.06 25.48 -15.33
N GLY A 316 -34.15 26.30 -15.87
CA GLY A 316 -34.49 27.57 -16.51
C GLY A 316 -34.80 28.73 -15.55
N PHE A 317 -34.46 28.57 -14.26
CA PHE A 317 -34.57 29.64 -13.27
C PHE A 317 -33.78 30.89 -13.69
N SER A 318 -34.37 32.06 -13.50
CA SER A 318 -33.85 33.33 -14.04
C SER A 318 -33.95 34.51 -13.08
N GLU A 319 -34.37 34.31 -11.83
CA GLU A 319 -34.36 35.39 -10.84
C GLU A 319 -32.92 35.80 -10.49
N MET A 320 -32.66 37.10 -10.38
CA MET A 320 -31.35 37.61 -9.97
C MET A 320 -31.00 37.15 -8.54
N VAL A 321 -29.79 36.64 -8.36
CA VAL A 321 -29.27 36.15 -7.08
C VAL A 321 -28.34 37.20 -6.48
N THR A 322 -28.69 37.71 -5.31
CA THR A 322 -27.84 38.61 -4.53
C THR A 322 -26.94 37.79 -3.62
N LEU A 323 -25.63 37.99 -3.74
CA LEU A 323 -24.62 37.30 -2.94
C LEU A 323 -24.27 38.12 -1.69
N SER A 324 -24.02 37.43 -0.58
CA SER A 324 -23.52 37.98 0.67
C SER A 324 -22.60 36.96 1.34
N ALA A 325 -21.74 37.42 2.25
CA ALA A 325 -20.85 36.56 3.00
C ALA A 325 -21.00 36.80 4.51
N SER A 326 -20.65 35.78 5.29
CA SER A 326 -20.51 35.85 6.75
C SER A 326 -19.39 34.91 7.19
N GLY A 327 -18.83 35.11 8.38
CA GLY A 327 -17.73 34.27 8.90
C GLY A 327 -16.34 34.70 8.44
N GLU A 328 -16.25 35.82 7.73
CA GLU A 328 -14.99 36.44 7.32
C GLU A 328 -14.09 36.80 8.52
N PRO A 329 -12.76 36.84 8.32
CA PRO A 329 -11.83 37.25 9.37
C PRO A 329 -12.19 38.63 9.94
N THR A 330 -12.06 38.81 11.25
CA THR A 330 -12.40 40.08 11.90
C THR A 330 -11.57 41.24 11.31
N GLY A 331 -12.25 42.25 10.77
CA GLY A 331 -11.62 43.41 10.12
C GLY A 331 -11.42 43.28 8.62
N ALA A 332 -11.57 42.07 8.07
CA ALA A 332 -11.60 41.85 6.64
C ALA A 332 -12.88 42.42 6.00
N THR A 333 -12.78 42.70 4.70
CA THR A 333 -13.91 43.12 3.87
C THR A 333 -14.09 42.09 2.76
N VAL A 334 -15.31 41.57 2.61
CA VAL A 334 -15.70 40.70 1.49
C VAL A 334 -16.54 41.50 0.50
N SER A 335 -16.16 41.46 -0.79
CA SER A 335 -16.90 42.10 -1.87
C SER A 335 -17.11 41.16 -3.06
N PHE A 336 -18.25 41.28 -3.73
CA PHE A 336 -18.62 40.48 -4.89
C PHE A 336 -18.75 41.38 -6.13
N SER A 337 -18.22 40.95 -7.28
CA SER A 337 -18.36 41.67 -8.55
C SER A 337 -18.45 40.72 -9.74
N PRO A 338 -19.58 40.68 -10.48
CA PRO A 338 -20.83 41.44 -10.28
C PRO A 338 -21.67 40.91 -9.10
N ASN A 339 -22.56 41.76 -8.54
CA ASN A 339 -23.57 41.36 -7.56
C ASN A 339 -24.75 42.35 -7.63
N PRO A 340 -26.00 41.93 -7.94
CA PRO A 340 -26.47 40.55 -8.10
C PRO A 340 -26.02 39.87 -9.40
N VAL A 341 -26.12 38.54 -9.43
CA VAL A 341 -25.72 37.66 -10.53
C VAL A 341 -26.96 37.02 -11.15
N ALA A 342 -27.03 36.98 -12.48
CA ALA A 342 -28.05 36.20 -13.17
C ALA A 342 -27.67 34.70 -13.13
N PRO A 343 -28.60 33.77 -12.85
CA PRO A 343 -28.34 32.34 -12.96
C PRO A 343 -27.75 31.97 -14.34
N GLY A 344 -26.71 31.14 -14.34
CA GLY A 344 -25.82 30.86 -15.48
C GLY A 344 -24.57 31.75 -15.55
N GLY A 345 -24.41 32.71 -14.65
CA GLY A 345 -23.24 33.60 -14.57
C GLY A 345 -22.35 33.32 -13.36
N SER A 346 -21.32 34.15 -13.18
CA SER A 346 -20.39 34.06 -12.05
C SER A 346 -20.10 35.42 -11.41
N SER A 347 -19.50 35.40 -10.23
CA SER A 347 -19.03 36.56 -9.48
C SER A 347 -17.67 36.30 -8.85
N THR A 348 -16.76 37.27 -8.93
CA THR A 348 -15.52 37.20 -8.15
C THR A 348 -15.79 37.71 -6.74
N MET A 349 -15.57 36.86 -5.74
CA MET A 349 -15.55 37.22 -4.33
C MET A 349 -14.11 37.56 -3.92
N THR A 350 -13.87 38.81 -3.53
CA THR A 350 -12.56 39.27 -3.02
C THR A 350 -12.63 39.46 -1.51
N VAL A 351 -11.74 38.78 -0.78
CA VAL A 351 -11.47 39.00 0.65
C VAL A 351 -10.24 39.89 0.78
N SER A 352 -10.40 41.02 1.47
CA SER A 352 -9.38 42.06 1.58
C SER A 352 -9.30 42.66 2.99
N ASN A 353 -8.38 43.59 3.21
CA ASN A 353 -8.24 44.35 4.47
C ASN A 353 -8.02 43.48 5.73
N MET A 354 -7.30 42.36 5.60
CA MET A 354 -7.07 41.41 6.69
C MET A 354 -6.02 41.86 7.73
N PHE A 355 -5.62 43.14 7.73
CA PHE A 355 -4.56 43.66 8.61
C PHE A 355 -4.82 43.57 10.11
N ALA A 356 -6.09 43.49 10.51
CA ALA A 356 -6.48 43.33 11.91
C ALA A 356 -6.93 41.90 12.25
N SER A 357 -6.88 40.98 11.28
CA SER A 357 -7.33 39.60 11.46
C SER A 357 -6.32 38.82 12.31
N PRO A 358 -6.77 38.13 13.38
CA PRO A 358 -5.93 37.11 14.04
C PRO A 358 -5.51 36.01 13.06
N PRO A 359 -4.38 35.32 13.30
CA PRO A 359 -4.06 34.14 12.52
C PRO A 359 -5.03 33.00 12.82
N GLY A 360 -5.41 32.25 11.80
CA GLY A 360 -6.30 31.09 11.94
C GLY A 360 -7.06 30.74 10.68
N THR A 361 -7.86 29.68 10.78
CA THR A 361 -8.73 29.16 9.74
C THR A 361 -10.12 29.78 9.87
N TYR A 362 -10.63 30.34 8.78
CA TYR A 362 -11.93 30.99 8.73
C TYR A 362 -12.84 30.30 7.71
N ALA A 363 -13.98 29.80 8.16
CA ALA A 363 -15.04 29.30 7.29
C ALA A 363 -15.93 30.49 6.86
N ILE A 364 -15.79 30.91 5.61
CA ILE A 364 -16.56 32.01 5.02
C ILE A 364 -17.79 31.41 4.34
N ASN A 365 -18.96 31.64 4.93
CA ASN A 365 -20.25 31.21 4.40
C ASN A 365 -20.74 32.23 3.38
N ILE A 366 -20.98 31.79 2.16
CA ILE A 366 -21.48 32.58 1.04
C ILE A 366 -22.96 32.25 0.87
N ASN A 367 -23.83 33.23 1.07
CA ASN A 367 -25.26 33.10 0.85
C ASN A 367 -25.65 33.80 -0.45
N GLY A 368 -26.32 33.07 -1.34
CA GLY A 368 -27.05 33.62 -2.47
C GLY A 368 -28.54 33.64 -2.18
N SER A 369 -29.19 34.78 -2.41
CA SER A 369 -30.63 34.95 -2.19
C SER A 369 -31.29 35.55 -3.43
N SER A 370 -32.31 34.87 -3.93
CA SER A 370 -33.28 35.40 -4.91
C SER A 370 -34.55 35.88 -4.19
N ILE A 371 -35.64 36.15 -4.92
CA ILE A 371 -36.93 36.51 -4.31
C ILE A 371 -37.58 35.27 -3.69
N SER A 372 -37.51 34.13 -4.38
CA SER A 372 -38.19 32.88 -3.99
C SER A 372 -37.31 31.88 -3.24
N LEU A 373 -35.98 31.96 -3.37
CA LEU A 373 -35.06 30.94 -2.89
C LEU A 373 -33.83 31.56 -2.23
N SER A 374 -33.27 30.84 -1.26
CA SER A 374 -31.96 31.13 -0.69
C SER A 374 -31.13 29.85 -0.68
N ARG A 375 -29.84 29.97 -0.99
CA ARG A 375 -28.86 28.89 -0.99
C ARG A 375 -27.56 29.39 -0.39
N ASP A 376 -26.78 28.48 0.14
CA ASP A 376 -25.48 28.78 0.70
C ASP A 376 -24.42 27.78 0.22
N THR A 377 -23.17 28.24 0.25
CA THR A 377 -21.95 27.45 0.07
C THR A 377 -20.89 28.05 0.99
N SER A 378 -19.73 27.43 1.15
CA SER A 378 -18.67 27.97 2.00
C SER A 378 -17.29 27.72 1.42
N VAL A 379 -16.32 28.55 1.83
CA VAL A 379 -14.89 28.36 1.56
C VAL A 379 -14.10 28.47 2.86
N SER A 380 -12.95 27.81 2.91
CA SER A 380 -11.98 27.96 3.98
C SER A 380 -10.87 28.94 3.59
N LEU A 381 -10.51 29.84 4.50
CA LEU A 381 -9.40 30.76 4.36
C LEU A 381 -8.46 30.68 5.57
N ASP A 382 -7.24 30.22 5.35
CA ASP A 382 -6.17 30.22 6.36
C ASP A 382 -5.39 31.54 6.29
N VAL A 383 -5.51 32.36 7.32
CA VAL A 383 -4.80 33.64 7.41
C VAL A 383 -3.58 33.49 8.30
N SER A 384 -2.40 33.79 7.74
CA SER A 384 -1.15 33.94 8.47
C SER A 384 -0.83 35.42 8.68
N THR A 385 -0.23 35.73 9.83
CA THR A 385 0.14 37.11 10.24
C THR A 385 1.64 37.35 10.30
N ALA A 386 2.44 36.28 10.21
CA ALA A 386 3.89 36.31 10.18
C ALA A 386 4.43 34.99 9.60
N PRO A 387 5.69 34.93 9.15
CA PRO A 387 6.37 33.67 8.91
C PRO A 387 6.32 32.75 10.15
N PRO A 388 6.34 31.41 9.98
CA PRO A 388 6.24 30.50 11.10
C PRO A 388 7.39 30.61 12.10
N GLY A 389 7.15 30.12 13.32
CA GLY A 389 8.22 29.88 14.28
C GLY A 389 9.17 28.78 13.83
N THR A 390 10.28 28.60 14.56
CA THR A 390 11.24 27.51 14.31
C THR A 390 10.68 26.19 14.85
N PRO A 391 10.60 25.12 14.04
CA PRO A 391 10.26 23.79 14.56
C PRO A 391 11.34 23.23 15.49
N ALA A 392 11.02 22.18 16.24
CA ALA A 392 11.98 21.48 17.08
C ALA A 392 11.90 19.97 16.82
N ILE A 393 12.97 19.38 16.26
CA ILE A 393 13.03 17.94 15.99
C ILE A 393 12.96 17.17 17.32
N THR A 394 11.99 16.26 17.40
CA THR A 394 11.72 15.42 18.57
C THR A 394 12.23 14.00 18.39
N SER A 395 12.33 13.50 17.16
CA SER A 395 12.92 12.22 16.83
C SER A 395 13.70 12.31 15.51
N PRO A 396 14.88 11.68 15.39
CA PRO A 396 15.71 11.18 16.50
C PRO A 396 16.07 12.30 17.49
N ALA A 397 16.32 11.95 18.75
CA ALA A 397 16.80 12.93 19.74
C ALA A 397 18.22 13.42 19.38
N ASN A 398 18.54 14.66 19.72
CA ASN A 398 19.90 15.17 19.51
C ASN A 398 20.94 14.34 20.27
N GLY A 399 21.94 13.83 19.56
CA GLY A 399 22.98 12.93 20.06
C GLY A 399 22.57 11.46 20.16
N ALA A 400 21.42 11.06 19.58
CA ALA A 400 21.00 9.67 19.58
C ALA A 400 22.01 8.76 18.88
N THR A 401 22.19 7.55 19.40
CA THR A 401 23.01 6.46 18.82
C THR A 401 22.11 5.26 18.56
N GLY A 402 22.51 4.35 17.67
CA GLY A 402 21.69 3.18 17.38
C GLY A 402 20.44 3.50 16.55
N VAL A 403 20.44 4.62 15.84
CA VAL A 403 19.30 5.04 15.01
C VAL A 403 19.17 4.11 13.79
N PRO A 404 17.96 3.65 13.41
CA PRO A 404 17.78 2.83 12.21
C PRO A 404 18.37 3.47 10.95
N LEU A 405 18.75 2.65 9.96
CA LEU A 405 19.30 3.15 8.69
C LEU A 405 18.26 3.88 7.83
N VAL A 406 16.97 3.71 8.10
CA VAL A 406 15.87 4.47 7.50
C VAL A 406 15.04 5.10 8.62
N PRO A 407 15.51 6.19 9.26
CA PRO A 407 14.82 6.76 10.41
C PRO A 407 13.64 7.65 10.00
N THR A 408 12.57 7.61 10.77
CA THR A 408 11.50 8.62 10.68
C THR A 408 11.85 9.82 11.56
N PHE A 409 11.94 10.99 10.95
CA PHE A 409 12.10 12.26 11.65
C PHE A 409 10.73 12.83 12.01
N THR A 410 10.59 13.36 13.23
CA THR A 410 9.39 14.08 13.67
C THR A 410 9.78 15.35 14.41
N TRP A 411 8.92 16.36 14.38
CA TRP A 411 9.16 17.62 15.09
C TRP A 411 7.90 18.23 15.69
N ALA A 412 8.09 19.07 16.70
CA ALA A 412 7.02 19.89 17.26
C ALA A 412 6.60 20.99 16.26
N VAL A 413 5.29 21.05 15.97
CA VAL A 413 4.68 22.04 15.08
C VAL A 413 4.80 23.46 15.66
N PRO A 414 5.50 24.39 15.00
CA PRO A 414 5.52 25.78 15.44
C PRO A 414 4.22 26.50 15.07
N SER A 415 3.93 27.62 15.73
CA SER A 415 2.74 28.44 15.42
C SER A 415 2.75 28.90 13.97
N GLN A 416 1.59 28.82 13.30
CA GLN A 416 1.35 29.28 11.92
C GLN A 416 2.14 28.52 10.84
N ALA A 417 2.62 27.31 11.12
CA ALA A 417 3.23 26.44 10.09
C ALA A 417 2.20 25.99 9.06
N GLY A 418 2.55 26.07 7.77
CA GLY A 418 1.75 25.53 6.67
C GLY A 418 2.44 24.35 5.96
N SER A 419 3.76 24.43 5.81
CA SER A 419 4.60 23.35 5.27
C SER A 419 5.97 23.35 5.94
N TYR A 420 6.75 22.32 5.67
CA TYR A 420 8.11 22.14 6.19
C TYR A 420 9.08 21.83 5.07
N GLU A 421 10.32 22.27 5.24
CA GLU A 421 11.46 21.86 4.45
C GLU A 421 12.48 21.21 5.38
N PHE A 422 12.81 19.96 5.09
CA PHE A 422 13.72 19.13 5.84
C PHE A 422 15.03 18.93 5.07
N GLU A 423 16.14 18.90 5.79
CA GLU A 423 17.47 18.60 5.24
C GLU A 423 18.22 17.62 6.14
N LEU A 424 18.87 16.65 5.51
CA LEU A 424 19.77 15.66 6.10
C LEU A 424 21.15 15.77 5.46
N ALA A 425 22.21 15.74 6.28
CA ALA A 425 23.57 15.96 5.83
C ALA A 425 24.61 15.12 6.60
N THR A 426 25.79 14.95 6.01
CA THR A 426 26.98 14.32 6.64
C THR A 426 27.83 15.30 7.45
N SER A 427 27.50 16.60 7.43
CA SER A 427 28.18 17.63 8.23
C SER A 427 27.20 18.64 8.80
N SER A 428 27.50 19.14 10.01
CA SER A 428 26.73 20.19 10.68
C SER A 428 26.67 21.53 9.93
N SER A 429 27.53 21.71 8.92
CA SER A 429 27.50 22.90 8.05
C SER A 429 26.49 22.81 6.90
N PHE A 430 25.92 21.62 6.64
CA PHE A 430 25.04 21.34 5.50
C PHE A 430 25.74 21.76 4.18
N GLY A 431 25.08 22.53 3.31
CA GLY A 431 25.65 22.95 2.03
C GLY A 431 25.91 21.75 1.11
N GLY A 432 27.13 21.59 0.60
CA GLY A 432 27.49 20.44 -0.26
C GLY A 432 27.49 19.07 0.42
N SER A 433 27.17 18.99 1.71
CA SER A 433 27.05 17.74 2.48
C SER A 433 25.62 17.25 2.64
N ILE A 434 24.63 17.96 2.07
CA ILE A 434 23.23 17.50 2.06
C ILE A 434 23.16 16.25 1.19
N ILE A 435 22.67 15.16 1.80
CA ILE A 435 22.49 13.86 1.15
C ILE A 435 21.01 13.58 0.87
N ASP A 436 20.11 14.25 1.60
CA ASP A 436 18.67 14.20 1.33
C ASP A 436 17.97 15.47 1.79
N SER A 437 16.89 15.84 1.10
CA SER A 437 16.07 17.01 1.42
C SER A 437 14.69 16.87 0.81
N GLY A 438 13.68 17.47 1.44
CA GLY A 438 12.34 17.49 0.86
C GLY A 438 11.37 18.43 1.57
N THR A 439 10.20 18.58 0.98
CA THR A 439 9.11 19.39 1.52
C THR A 439 7.91 18.53 1.87
N THR A 440 7.26 18.82 2.99
CA THR A 440 6.10 18.06 3.49
C THR A 440 5.11 18.99 4.20
N SER A 441 3.82 18.64 4.22
CA SER A 441 2.81 19.30 5.05
C SER A 441 2.72 18.69 6.45
N ASP A 442 3.15 17.44 6.59
CA ASP A 442 3.09 16.71 7.85
C ASP A 442 4.32 17.00 8.71
N PRO A 443 4.21 16.94 10.05
CA PRO A 443 5.33 17.18 10.96
C PRO A 443 6.31 16.00 11.05
N GLU A 444 6.50 15.30 9.94
CA GLU A 444 7.35 14.13 9.80
C GLU A 444 8.04 14.05 8.43
N PHE A 445 9.19 13.38 8.38
CA PHE A 445 9.93 13.11 7.16
C PHE A 445 10.65 11.76 7.25
N VAL A 446 10.56 10.95 6.20
CA VAL A 446 11.34 9.72 6.05
C VAL A 446 12.31 9.92 4.88
N PRO A 447 13.63 9.76 5.09
CA PRO A 447 14.59 9.92 4.00
C PRO A 447 14.34 8.96 2.85
N GLY A 448 14.58 9.43 1.62
CA GLY A 448 14.49 8.62 0.40
C GLY A 448 15.70 7.71 0.17
N ILE A 449 16.62 7.63 1.13
CA ILE A 449 17.88 6.89 1.08
C ILE A 449 18.05 6.02 2.32
N THR A 450 18.77 4.91 2.16
CA THR A 450 19.30 4.13 3.30
C THR A 450 20.60 4.77 3.74
N LEU A 451 20.73 5.03 5.04
CA LEU A 451 21.92 5.60 5.64
C LEU A 451 22.98 4.53 5.90
N ASP A 452 24.25 4.93 5.89
CA ASP A 452 25.38 4.05 6.19
C ASP A 452 25.37 3.64 7.67
N SER A 453 25.87 2.45 7.99
CA SER A 453 25.99 1.95 9.35
C SER A 453 27.01 2.74 10.17
N ASP A 454 26.80 2.80 11.49
CA ASP A 454 27.67 3.48 12.47
C ASP A 454 28.16 4.89 12.05
N THR A 455 27.35 5.62 11.30
CA THR A 455 27.73 6.89 10.66
C THR A 455 27.03 8.07 11.32
N LEU A 456 27.78 9.17 11.51
CA LEU A 456 27.28 10.40 12.11
C LEU A 456 26.61 11.29 11.06
N TYR A 457 25.35 11.63 11.27
CA TYR A 457 24.57 12.52 10.42
C TYR A 457 24.01 13.72 11.18
N PHE A 458 23.56 14.72 10.42
CA PHE A 458 23.01 15.97 10.92
C PHE A 458 21.69 16.28 10.22
N ALA A 459 20.68 16.71 10.97
CA ALA A 459 19.37 17.06 10.41
C ALA A 459 18.89 18.42 10.91
N ARG A 460 18.14 19.13 10.07
CA ARG A 460 17.43 20.37 10.42
C ARG A 460 16.15 20.50 9.61
N VAL A 461 15.21 21.27 10.13
CA VAL A 461 13.91 21.52 9.48
C VAL A 461 13.51 22.98 9.67
N ARG A 462 12.89 23.60 8.68
CA ARG A 462 12.21 24.90 8.82
C ARG A 462 10.76 24.79 8.39
N ALA A 463 9.90 25.62 8.97
CA ALA A 463 8.50 25.73 8.56
C ALA A 463 8.29 26.96 7.66
N SER A 464 7.35 26.87 6.73
CA SER A 464 6.97 27.94 5.82
C SER A 464 5.45 28.14 5.80
N ASN A 465 5.02 29.36 5.46
CA ASN A 465 3.63 29.71 5.20
C ASN A 465 3.56 30.85 4.16
N PRO A 466 2.36 31.32 3.75
CA PRO A 466 2.25 32.39 2.76
C PRO A 466 2.87 33.74 3.15
N CYS A 467 3.16 34.00 4.43
CA CYS A 467 3.91 35.18 4.86
C CYS A 467 5.44 35.01 4.71
N GLY A 468 5.93 33.80 4.44
CA GLY A 468 7.32 33.49 4.15
C GLY A 468 7.86 32.29 4.94
N ASP A 469 9.16 32.08 4.81
CA ASP A 469 9.88 31.02 5.51
C ASP A 469 10.23 31.44 6.94
N GLY A 470 10.01 30.52 7.88
CA GLY A 470 10.56 30.60 9.23
C GLY A 470 12.05 30.27 9.27
N GLY A 471 12.64 30.36 10.47
CA GLY A 471 14.01 29.91 10.68
C GLY A 471 14.13 28.39 10.70
N TYR A 472 15.31 27.87 10.36
CA TYR A 472 15.64 26.48 10.64
C TYR A 472 15.66 26.21 12.16
N SER A 473 15.30 24.98 12.51
CA SER A 473 15.49 24.40 13.83
C SER A 473 16.97 24.46 14.23
N SER A 474 17.24 24.21 15.52
CA SER A 474 18.58 23.78 15.91
C SER A 474 18.97 22.53 15.11
N VAL A 475 20.23 22.46 14.70
CA VAL A 475 20.79 21.26 14.08
C VAL A 475 20.84 20.17 15.14
N ILE A 476 20.32 18.99 14.82
CA ILE A 476 20.54 17.78 15.61
C ILE A 476 21.63 16.95 14.95
N SER A 477 22.38 16.19 15.74
CA SER A 477 23.25 15.12 15.26
C SER A 477 22.75 13.78 15.74
N PHE A 478 22.94 12.71 14.98
CA PHE A 478 22.66 11.34 15.42
C PHE A 478 23.61 10.36 14.73
N ARG A 479 23.84 9.21 15.36
CA ARG A 479 24.63 8.12 14.80
C ARG A 479 23.73 6.93 14.53
N THR A 480 23.78 6.42 13.30
CA THR A 480 23.06 5.20 12.91
C THR A 480 23.54 4.00 13.71
N ARG A 481 22.74 2.93 13.73
CA ARG A 481 23.12 1.66 14.34
C ARG A 481 24.31 1.07 13.61
N ASP A 482 25.15 0.39 14.36
CA ASP A 482 26.12 -0.53 13.79
C ASP A 482 25.35 -1.72 13.20
N VAL A 483 25.63 -2.06 11.96
CA VAL A 483 25.02 -3.21 11.28
C VAL A 483 26.10 -4.25 11.08
N PRO A 484 25.98 -5.42 11.74
CA PRO A 484 26.95 -6.48 11.58
C PRO A 484 26.96 -7.02 10.14
N ALA A 485 28.06 -7.67 9.75
CA ALA A 485 28.23 -8.20 8.39
C ALA A 485 27.22 -9.31 8.04
N VAL A 486 26.71 -10.02 9.05
CA VAL A 486 25.87 -11.22 8.89
C VAL A 486 24.45 -10.99 9.41
N LEU A 487 23.46 -11.36 8.59
CA LEU A 487 22.12 -11.70 9.08
C LEU A 487 22.02 -13.21 9.29
N LEU A 488 21.78 -13.63 10.52
CA LEU A 488 21.49 -15.01 10.88
C LEU A 488 19.97 -15.22 10.89
N VAL A 489 19.45 -15.88 9.85
CA VAL A 489 18.03 -16.25 9.75
C VAL A 489 17.84 -17.60 10.43
N ASP A 490 17.15 -17.56 11.57
CA ASP A 490 16.74 -18.72 12.35
C ASP A 490 15.34 -19.16 11.92
N ASP A 491 15.30 -20.28 11.21
CA ASP A 491 14.12 -20.86 10.58
C ASP A 491 13.87 -22.29 11.08
N ASP A 492 14.21 -22.59 12.34
CA ASP A 492 14.17 -23.95 12.90
C ASP A 492 12.92 -24.28 13.74
N ASP A 493 11.91 -23.40 13.72
CA ASP A 493 10.65 -23.50 14.47
C ASP A 493 10.80 -23.66 16.00
N ASN A 494 11.99 -23.44 16.54
CA ASN A 494 12.34 -23.68 17.93
C ASN A 494 12.06 -25.12 18.43
N SER A 495 11.99 -26.12 17.53
CA SER A 495 11.56 -27.49 17.86
C SER A 495 12.41 -28.61 17.21
N PRO A 496 13.64 -28.86 17.69
CA PRO A 496 14.33 -28.18 18.79
C PRO A 496 14.98 -26.88 18.32
N ASN A 497 15.10 -25.89 19.21
CA ASN A 497 15.88 -24.69 18.91
C ASN A 497 17.38 -25.05 18.78
N THR A 498 17.89 -24.81 17.59
CA THR A 498 19.24 -25.01 17.10
C THR A 498 20.03 -23.71 16.89
N ARG A 499 19.43 -22.53 17.13
CA ARG A 499 20.12 -21.23 17.04
C ARG A 499 21.48 -21.20 17.73
N SER A 500 21.59 -21.80 18.92
CA SER A 500 22.84 -21.80 19.68
C SER A 500 24.01 -22.42 18.93
N TYR A 501 23.75 -23.37 18.02
CA TYR A 501 24.81 -23.98 17.21
C TYR A 501 25.50 -22.92 16.34
N TYR A 502 24.73 -22.01 15.73
CA TYR A 502 25.27 -20.92 14.90
C TYR A 502 25.83 -19.77 15.71
N THR A 503 25.12 -19.31 16.74
CA THR A 503 25.57 -18.16 17.55
C THR A 503 26.87 -18.48 18.29
N ASP A 504 27.01 -19.69 18.85
CA ASP A 504 28.26 -20.10 19.51
C ASP A 504 29.45 -20.12 18.54
N ALA A 505 29.21 -20.49 17.27
CA ALA A 505 30.26 -20.51 16.25
C ALA A 505 30.65 -19.11 15.80
N LEU A 506 29.65 -18.23 15.55
CA LEU A 506 29.88 -16.84 15.16
C LEU A 506 30.56 -16.04 16.29
N ASP A 507 30.10 -16.20 17.54
CA ASP A 507 30.71 -15.60 18.72
C ASP A 507 32.17 -16.05 18.90
N ALA A 508 32.45 -17.34 18.73
CA ALA A 508 33.80 -17.88 18.84
C ALA A 508 34.74 -17.42 17.71
N LEU A 509 34.20 -17.09 16.54
CA LEU A 509 34.94 -16.50 15.42
C LEU A 509 35.07 -14.97 15.52
N GLY A 510 34.32 -14.32 16.42
CA GLY A 510 34.26 -12.86 16.52
C GLY A 510 33.52 -12.19 15.36
N ILE A 511 32.64 -12.92 14.68
CA ILE A 511 31.83 -12.42 13.57
C ILE A 511 30.54 -11.81 14.15
N GLY A 512 30.35 -10.50 13.98
CA GLY A 512 29.11 -9.84 14.38
C GLY A 512 27.93 -10.32 13.53
N TYR A 513 26.76 -10.46 14.16
CA TYR A 513 25.52 -10.86 13.47
C TYR A 513 24.27 -10.24 14.12
N ASP A 514 23.23 -10.03 13.31
CA ASP A 514 21.86 -9.83 13.79
C ASP A 514 21.08 -11.13 13.60
N VAL A 515 20.05 -11.36 14.43
CA VAL A 515 19.18 -12.55 14.31
C VAL A 515 17.81 -12.14 13.77
N TRP A 516 17.40 -12.79 12.70
CA TRP A 516 16.01 -12.79 12.24
C TRP A 516 15.39 -14.14 12.57
N ASP A 517 14.48 -14.16 13.54
CA ASP A 517 13.80 -15.37 14.01
C ASP A 517 12.42 -15.46 13.36
N THR A 518 12.19 -16.48 12.55
CA THR A 518 10.89 -16.70 11.89
C THR A 518 9.82 -17.19 12.87
N ASN A 519 10.22 -17.67 14.06
CA ASN A 519 9.37 -17.99 15.22
C ASN A 519 8.15 -18.85 14.88
N ASN A 520 8.33 -19.92 14.09
CA ASN A 520 7.26 -20.83 13.63
C ASN A 520 6.19 -20.14 12.79
N THR A 521 6.64 -19.28 11.89
CA THR A 521 5.82 -18.59 10.89
C THR A 521 6.64 -18.40 9.62
N ASP A 522 6.03 -18.26 8.44
CA ASP A 522 6.73 -17.79 7.22
C ASP A 522 7.03 -16.26 7.28
N ASN A 523 7.34 -15.70 8.46
CA ASN A 523 7.75 -14.29 8.61
C ASN A 523 9.23 -14.14 8.23
N GLU A 524 9.50 -14.25 6.93
CA GLU A 524 10.82 -14.21 6.34
C GLU A 524 11.30 -12.76 6.12
N PRO A 525 12.63 -12.50 6.14
CA PRO A 525 13.16 -11.16 5.91
C PRO A 525 12.82 -10.68 4.49
N ALA A 526 12.25 -9.49 4.38
CA ALA A 526 11.99 -8.87 3.09
C ALA A 526 13.28 -8.29 2.51
N ILE A 527 13.25 -7.91 1.22
CA ILE A 527 14.43 -7.33 0.55
C ILE A 527 14.98 -6.08 1.27
N ALA A 528 14.11 -5.28 1.91
CA ALA A 528 14.52 -4.11 2.68
C ALA A 528 15.32 -4.47 3.95
N ASP A 529 15.03 -5.62 4.53
CA ASP A 529 15.76 -6.17 5.67
C ASP A 529 17.10 -6.74 5.21
N LEU A 530 17.06 -7.55 4.14
CA LEU A 530 18.25 -8.20 3.56
C LEU A 530 19.29 -7.20 3.04
N ASN A 531 18.86 -6.09 2.43
CA ASN A 531 19.76 -5.09 1.84
C ASN A 531 20.70 -4.40 2.83
N GLN A 532 20.49 -4.59 4.13
CA GLN A 532 21.36 -4.08 5.19
C GLN A 532 22.61 -4.96 5.40
N TYR A 533 22.61 -6.19 4.88
CA TYR A 533 23.64 -7.19 5.14
C TYR A 533 24.32 -7.63 3.84
N GLY A 534 25.61 -7.91 3.92
CA GLY A 534 26.39 -8.51 2.82
C GLY A 534 26.36 -10.03 2.83
N VAL A 535 26.16 -10.63 4.01
CA VAL A 535 26.12 -12.08 4.21
C VAL A 535 24.82 -12.46 4.91
N VAL A 536 24.16 -13.51 4.40
CA VAL A 536 23.00 -14.14 5.05
C VAL A 536 23.33 -15.60 5.30
N ILE A 537 23.18 -16.02 6.56
CA ILE A 537 23.25 -17.42 6.96
C ILE A 537 21.84 -17.84 7.36
N TRP A 538 21.27 -18.80 6.65
CA TRP A 538 19.93 -19.31 6.88
C TRP A 538 20.01 -20.79 7.25
N PHE A 539 19.35 -21.17 8.33
CA PHE A 539 19.29 -22.56 8.77
C PHE A 539 17.88 -22.93 9.21
N SER A 540 17.52 -24.18 8.95
CA SER A 540 16.17 -24.75 9.25
C SER A 540 16.20 -25.87 10.29
N GLY A 541 17.38 -26.23 10.81
CA GLY A 541 17.50 -27.20 11.90
C GLY A 541 16.86 -28.57 11.61
N ASP A 542 15.97 -28.99 12.51
CA ASP A 542 15.26 -30.29 12.48
C ASP A 542 13.85 -30.19 11.86
N GLU A 543 13.53 -29.05 11.24
CA GLU A 543 12.17 -28.76 10.77
C GLU A 543 11.76 -29.61 9.55
N PHE A 544 10.49 -30.02 9.53
CA PHE A 544 9.84 -30.75 8.43
C PHE A 544 8.34 -30.42 8.38
N GLY A 545 7.74 -30.34 7.19
CA GLY A 545 6.28 -30.31 7.03
C GLY A 545 5.64 -29.02 6.51
N GLY A 546 6.38 -28.23 5.74
CA GLY A 546 5.86 -27.22 4.82
C GLY A 546 6.41 -25.80 4.95
N ALA A 547 7.15 -25.51 6.02
CA ALA A 547 7.79 -24.21 6.25
C ALA A 547 9.34 -24.27 6.20
N CYS A 548 9.94 -25.46 6.04
CA CYS A 548 11.39 -25.64 6.02
C CYS A 548 12.07 -24.87 4.88
N GLY A 549 12.90 -23.89 5.28
CA GLY A 549 13.65 -23.02 4.37
C GLY A 549 12.77 -21.99 3.65
N PRO A 550 13.41 -21.10 2.87
CA PRO A 550 12.72 -19.97 2.25
C PRO A 550 11.51 -20.40 1.41
N GLY A 551 10.35 -19.81 1.71
CA GLY A 551 9.13 -19.88 0.93
C GLY A 551 9.22 -19.02 -0.32
N SER A 552 8.12 -18.96 -1.09
CA SER A 552 8.13 -18.27 -2.38
C SER A 552 8.44 -16.76 -2.28
N ALA A 553 8.01 -16.13 -1.18
CA ALA A 553 8.31 -14.73 -0.89
C ALA A 553 9.78 -14.54 -0.50
N GLY A 554 10.31 -15.36 0.42
CA GLY A 554 11.72 -15.36 0.80
C GLY A 554 12.66 -15.69 -0.35
N GLU A 555 12.36 -16.71 -1.16
CA GLU A 555 13.13 -17.01 -2.39
C GLU A 555 13.17 -15.80 -3.33
N SER A 556 12.05 -15.10 -3.49
CA SER A 556 11.98 -13.90 -4.33
C SER A 556 12.80 -12.74 -3.75
N ALA A 557 12.75 -12.54 -2.42
CA ALA A 557 13.52 -11.53 -1.72
C ALA A 557 15.03 -11.82 -1.77
N LEU A 558 15.43 -13.06 -1.52
CA LEU A 558 16.82 -13.53 -1.61
C LEU A 558 17.35 -13.43 -3.04
N ALA A 559 16.56 -13.79 -4.06
CA ALA A 559 16.96 -13.64 -5.46
C ALA A 559 17.23 -12.17 -5.81
N ALA A 560 16.30 -11.28 -5.48
CA ALA A 560 16.45 -9.85 -5.74
C ALA A 560 17.61 -9.23 -4.95
N TRP A 561 17.86 -9.71 -3.73
CA TRP A 561 19.00 -9.31 -2.93
C TRP A 561 20.33 -9.78 -3.55
N LEU A 562 20.44 -11.06 -3.96
CA LEU A 562 21.63 -11.61 -4.63
C LEU A 562 21.93 -10.90 -5.97
N ASP A 563 20.90 -10.52 -6.72
CA ASP A 563 21.03 -9.73 -7.94
C ASP A 563 21.59 -8.32 -7.70
N GLY A 564 21.54 -7.83 -6.45
CA GLY A 564 22.12 -6.55 -6.02
C GLY A 564 23.65 -6.50 -6.05
N GLY A 565 24.33 -7.65 -6.17
CA GLY A 565 25.79 -7.73 -6.26
C GLY A 565 26.51 -7.72 -4.91
N ASP A 566 27.72 -8.29 -4.88
CA ASP A 566 28.58 -8.44 -3.69
C ASP A 566 27.82 -9.02 -2.49
N ARG A 567 26.98 -10.05 -2.74
CA ARG A 567 26.17 -10.74 -1.72
C ARG A 567 26.59 -12.19 -1.57
N CYS A 568 26.39 -12.71 -0.36
CA CYS A 568 26.69 -14.10 -0.06
C CYS A 568 25.63 -14.81 0.77
N LEU A 569 25.17 -15.95 0.29
CA LEU A 569 24.12 -16.74 0.94
C LEU A 569 24.63 -18.12 1.35
N LEU A 570 24.49 -18.43 2.63
CA LEU A 570 24.66 -19.78 3.15
C LEU A 570 23.30 -20.34 3.55
N ILE A 571 22.92 -21.48 2.99
CA ILE A 571 21.74 -22.22 3.44
C ILE A 571 22.17 -23.60 3.94
N SER A 572 21.86 -23.85 5.21
CA SER A 572 21.98 -25.16 5.86
C SER A 572 20.60 -25.74 6.07
N SER A 573 20.24 -26.74 5.27
CA SER A 573 18.95 -27.40 5.42
C SER A 573 19.03 -28.84 4.99
N GLN A 574 18.47 -29.71 5.82
CA GLN A 574 18.34 -31.12 5.50
C GLN A 574 16.98 -31.49 4.89
N ASP A 575 15.99 -30.58 4.86
CA ASP A 575 14.63 -30.90 4.40
C ASP A 575 13.97 -29.85 3.47
N TYR A 576 14.65 -28.73 3.18
CA TYR A 576 14.16 -27.68 2.27
C TYR A 576 13.78 -28.25 0.88
N LEU A 577 14.56 -29.22 0.36
CA LEU A 577 14.30 -29.86 -0.92
C LEU A 577 13.11 -30.83 -0.88
N TYR A 578 12.80 -31.43 0.27
CA TYR A 578 11.62 -32.29 0.43
C TYR A 578 10.34 -31.46 0.39
N ASP A 579 10.32 -30.37 1.17
CA ASP A 579 9.13 -29.54 1.35
C ASP A 579 8.83 -28.64 0.14
N ARG A 580 9.86 -28.01 -0.44
CA ARG A 580 9.67 -27.01 -1.49
C ARG A 580 9.98 -27.55 -2.90
N GLY A 581 10.63 -28.71 -2.98
CA GLY A 581 11.08 -29.30 -4.24
C GLY A 581 12.24 -28.54 -4.88
N LEU A 582 12.63 -28.94 -6.10
CA LEU A 582 13.68 -28.23 -6.84
C LEU A 582 13.11 -26.98 -7.53
N THR A 583 13.12 -25.84 -6.82
CA THR A 583 12.63 -24.55 -7.34
C THR A 583 13.59 -23.91 -8.35
N SER A 584 13.12 -22.86 -9.04
CA SER A 584 14.00 -22.04 -9.89
C SER A 584 15.05 -21.30 -9.09
N PHE A 585 14.79 -20.99 -7.82
CA PHE A 585 15.77 -20.38 -6.92
C PHE A 585 16.88 -21.37 -6.57
N LEU A 586 16.52 -22.59 -6.12
CA LEU A 586 17.49 -23.65 -5.80
C LEU A 586 18.39 -24.01 -7.00
N SER A 587 17.79 -24.13 -8.20
CA SER A 587 18.56 -24.45 -9.40
C SER A 587 19.33 -23.25 -9.98
N GLY A 588 18.73 -22.06 -9.94
CA GLY A 588 19.25 -20.84 -10.55
C GLY A 588 20.27 -20.10 -9.69
N TYR A 589 20.06 -19.99 -8.38
CA TYR A 589 20.90 -19.23 -7.45
C TYR A 589 21.75 -20.12 -6.55
N LEU A 590 21.21 -21.21 -6.02
CA LEU A 590 21.95 -22.12 -5.12
C LEU A 590 22.75 -23.19 -5.86
N GLY A 591 22.50 -23.39 -7.16
CA GLY A 591 23.30 -24.28 -7.99
C GLY A 591 22.98 -25.77 -7.82
N VAL A 592 21.77 -26.13 -7.39
CA VAL A 592 21.32 -27.52 -7.26
C VAL A 592 20.73 -28.02 -8.59
N ALA A 593 21.32 -29.04 -9.21
CA ALA A 593 20.80 -29.63 -10.46
C ALA A 593 19.74 -30.72 -10.23
N SER A 594 19.97 -31.56 -9.23
CA SER A 594 19.08 -32.65 -8.85
C SER A 594 19.37 -33.07 -7.42
N TYR A 595 18.39 -33.71 -6.79
CA TYR A 595 18.49 -34.15 -5.40
C TYR A 595 17.90 -35.55 -5.18
N THR A 596 18.22 -36.14 -4.04
CA THR A 596 17.59 -37.34 -3.49
C THR A 596 17.46 -37.12 -1.99
N SER A 597 16.24 -37.19 -1.47
CA SER A 597 16.00 -36.93 -0.05
C SER A 597 16.24 -38.12 0.86
N ASP A 598 16.47 -37.83 2.14
CA ASP A 598 16.61 -38.80 3.22
C ASP A 598 17.71 -39.85 3.00
N VAL A 599 18.91 -39.42 2.57
CA VAL A 599 20.00 -40.36 2.22
C VAL A 599 20.87 -40.78 3.41
N THR A 600 20.60 -40.27 4.62
CA THR A 600 21.29 -40.63 5.87
C THR A 600 22.82 -40.42 5.82
N GLN A 601 23.26 -39.22 5.47
CA GLN A 601 24.68 -38.83 5.52
C GLN A 601 25.19 -38.91 6.96
N THR A 602 26.38 -39.48 7.14
CA THR A 602 27.09 -39.62 8.42
C THR A 602 28.52 -39.10 8.35
N THR A 603 29.00 -38.74 7.16
CA THR A 603 30.31 -38.13 6.94
C THR A 603 30.22 -37.05 5.88
N ALA A 604 31.00 -35.97 6.02
CA ALA A 604 31.15 -34.93 5.00
C ALA A 604 32.64 -34.59 4.79
N THR A 605 33.10 -34.58 3.54
CA THR A 605 34.47 -34.25 3.14
C THR A 605 34.42 -33.13 2.12
N GLY A 606 35.12 -32.03 2.43
CA GLY A 606 35.15 -30.84 1.59
C GLY A 606 35.79 -31.14 0.24
N SER A 607 35.26 -30.49 -0.80
CA SER A 607 35.57 -30.69 -2.21
C SER A 607 35.54 -29.33 -2.92
N GLY A 608 35.87 -29.33 -4.22
CA GLY A 608 35.85 -28.10 -5.02
C GLY A 608 36.97 -27.13 -4.64
N SER A 609 36.85 -25.90 -5.13
CA SER A 609 37.81 -24.83 -4.91
C SER A 609 37.64 -24.13 -3.56
N VAL A 610 36.43 -24.12 -2.99
CA VAL A 610 36.11 -23.38 -1.76
C VAL A 610 36.37 -24.21 -0.50
N TYR A 611 35.91 -25.46 -0.47
CA TYR A 611 35.97 -26.31 0.72
C TYR A 611 37.01 -27.44 0.59
N GLY A 612 37.82 -27.44 -0.47
CA GLY A 612 38.82 -28.47 -0.74
C GLY A 612 39.84 -28.62 0.39
N GLY A 613 39.98 -29.84 0.92
CA GLY A 613 40.91 -30.15 2.02
C GLY A 613 40.29 -30.10 3.42
N MET A 614 39.02 -29.76 3.54
CA MET A 614 38.27 -29.83 4.80
C MET A 614 37.75 -31.23 5.07
N GLY A 615 37.73 -31.65 6.34
CA GLY A 615 37.30 -32.98 6.75
C GLY A 615 38.33 -34.09 6.45
N PRO A 616 37.92 -35.38 6.42
CA PRO A 616 36.55 -35.86 6.58
C PRO A 616 36.00 -35.58 7.98
N TYR A 617 34.80 -34.99 8.03
CA TYR A 617 34.05 -34.74 9.25
C TYR A 617 33.09 -35.89 9.52
N ALA A 618 32.93 -36.24 10.80
CA ALA A 618 31.87 -37.14 11.25
C ALA A 618 30.62 -36.30 11.59
N LEU A 619 29.46 -36.70 11.09
CA LEU A 619 28.19 -36.03 11.36
C LEU A 619 27.45 -36.74 12.49
N SER A 620 27.13 -36.00 13.55
CA SER A 620 26.39 -36.50 14.71
C SER A 620 25.08 -35.76 14.86
N TYR A 621 23.97 -36.45 14.62
CA TYR A 621 22.67 -35.81 14.59
C TYR A 621 22.04 -35.69 15.98
N SER A 622 22.31 -36.57 16.94
CA SER A 622 21.63 -36.52 18.25
C SER A 622 21.77 -35.14 18.94
N PRO A 623 20.67 -34.46 19.30
CA PRO A 623 19.28 -34.95 19.36
C PRO A 623 18.42 -34.85 18.09
N LEU A 624 18.91 -34.18 17.04
CA LEU A 624 18.31 -34.07 15.71
C LEU A 624 18.12 -35.43 15.04
N SER A 625 17.19 -35.49 14.10
CA SER A 625 17.07 -36.62 13.19
C SER A 625 17.91 -36.38 11.93
N ASN A 626 18.13 -37.44 11.17
CA ASN A 626 18.97 -37.41 9.98
C ASN A 626 18.10 -37.52 8.72
N TRP A 627 17.72 -36.36 8.18
CA TRP A 627 16.97 -36.25 6.93
C TRP A 627 17.82 -35.76 5.76
N SER A 628 19.15 -35.73 5.95
CA SER A 628 20.09 -35.16 4.98
C SER A 628 19.80 -35.59 3.53
N ASP A 629 19.83 -34.63 2.62
CA ASP A 629 19.70 -34.79 1.19
C ASP A 629 21.04 -35.08 0.52
N ARG A 630 20.97 -35.78 -0.61
CA ARG A 630 22.04 -35.83 -1.61
C ARG A 630 21.72 -34.79 -2.67
N VAL A 631 22.65 -33.92 -3.00
CA VAL A 631 22.52 -32.90 -4.05
C VAL A 631 23.54 -33.08 -5.15
N SER A 632 23.32 -32.48 -6.31
CA SER A 632 24.30 -32.48 -7.41
C SER A 632 24.47 -31.07 -7.98
N PRO A 633 25.68 -30.68 -8.41
CA PRO A 633 25.93 -29.33 -8.90
C PRO A 633 25.30 -29.09 -10.27
N ALA A 634 24.65 -27.93 -10.41
CA ALA A 634 24.18 -27.38 -11.67
C ALA A 634 25.29 -26.72 -12.49
N ALA A 635 24.96 -26.31 -13.72
CA ALA A 635 25.91 -25.59 -14.57
C ALA A 635 26.36 -24.28 -13.88
N GLY A 636 27.67 -24.09 -13.77
CA GLY A 636 28.26 -22.94 -13.08
C GLY A 636 28.38 -23.08 -11.55
N ALA A 637 27.93 -24.21 -10.99
CA ALA A 637 28.19 -24.59 -9.60
C ALA A 637 29.22 -25.72 -9.53
N GLU A 638 29.82 -25.90 -8.36
CA GLU A 638 30.73 -27.02 -8.07
C GLU A 638 30.30 -27.79 -6.83
N LEU A 639 30.90 -28.96 -6.64
CA LEU A 639 30.68 -29.81 -5.48
C LEU A 639 31.41 -29.23 -4.26
N ALA A 640 30.66 -28.85 -3.22
CA ALA A 640 31.21 -28.31 -1.97
C ALA A 640 31.62 -29.42 -0.99
N PHE A 641 30.76 -30.42 -0.78
CA PHE A 641 31.04 -31.55 0.10
C PHE A 641 30.56 -32.87 -0.50
N SER A 642 31.32 -33.94 -0.25
CA SER A 642 30.92 -35.33 -0.54
C SER A 642 30.83 -36.14 0.75
N GLY A 643 29.95 -37.14 0.79
CA GLY A 643 29.70 -37.97 1.96
C GLY A 643 29.56 -39.46 1.65
N ASN A 644 29.24 -40.25 2.68
CA ASN A 644 29.07 -41.70 2.57
C ASN A 644 27.86 -42.10 1.70
N ALA A 645 26.89 -41.20 1.55
CA ALA A 645 25.72 -41.39 0.70
C ALA A 645 25.77 -40.54 -0.59
N GLY A 646 26.96 -40.09 -0.99
CA GLY A 646 27.19 -39.28 -2.19
C GLY A 646 27.36 -37.80 -1.88
N ASP A 647 27.26 -36.96 -2.91
CA ASP A 647 27.39 -35.51 -2.87
C ASP A 647 26.43 -34.87 -1.84
N ALA A 648 26.97 -34.07 -0.93
CA ALA A 648 26.27 -33.59 0.28
C ALA A 648 26.05 -32.07 0.31
N ALA A 649 26.81 -31.30 -0.48
CA ALA A 649 26.63 -29.84 -0.60
C ALA A 649 27.13 -29.33 -1.95
N VAL A 650 26.61 -28.19 -2.39
CA VAL A 650 27.05 -27.48 -3.60
C VAL A 650 27.36 -26.02 -3.29
N ASN A 651 28.25 -25.41 -4.07
CA ASN A 651 28.51 -23.98 -4.01
C ASN A 651 28.57 -23.37 -5.42
N LYS A 652 28.21 -22.10 -5.54
CA LYS A 652 28.15 -21.38 -6.80
C LYS A 652 28.79 -19.99 -6.66
N ASP A 653 29.75 -19.70 -7.54
CA ASP A 653 30.27 -18.36 -7.76
C ASP A 653 29.69 -17.81 -9.07
N ALA A 654 28.84 -16.79 -8.99
CA ALA A 654 28.26 -16.12 -10.15
C ALA A 654 29.02 -14.83 -10.53
N GLY A 655 30.11 -14.51 -9.84
CA GLY A 655 30.82 -13.24 -9.93
C GLY A 655 30.11 -12.11 -9.18
N ALA A 656 28.79 -11.94 -9.42
CA ALA A 656 27.96 -10.95 -8.71
C ALA A 656 27.55 -11.41 -7.31
N TYR A 657 27.44 -12.71 -7.07
CA TYR A 657 27.10 -13.27 -5.77
C TYR A 657 27.74 -14.64 -5.59
N ARG A 658 27.77 -15.10 -4.33
CA ARG A 658 28.26 -16.41 -3.93
C ARG A 658 27.23 -17.14 -3.08
N THR A 659 27.02 -18.42 -3.32
CA THR A 659 26.09 -19.23 -2.51
C THR A 659 26.69 -20.57 -2.15
N SER A 660 26.37 -21.09 -0.96
CA SER A 660 26.54 -22.51 -0.63
C SER A 660 25.25 -23.09 -0.07
N PHE A 661 24.88 -24.26 -0.57
CA PHE A 661 23.75 -25.04 -0.07
C PHE A 661 24.25 -26.37 0.47
N PHE A 662 24.03 -26.59 1.76
CA PHE A 662 24.34 -27.83 2.45
C PHE A 662 23.06 -28.65 2.59
N GLY A 663 23.01 -29.82 1.95
CA GLY A 663 21.91 -30.78 2.11
C GLY A 663 21.98 -31.56 3.43
N PHE A 664 22.85 -31.16 4.35
CA PHE A 664 22.94 -31.71 5.69
C PHE A 664 23.04 -30.55 6.70
N PRO A 665 22.60 -30.75 7.94
CA PRO A 665 22.59 -29.69 8.93
C PRO A 665 24.02 -29.46 9.45
N LEU A 666 24.50 -28.21 9.44
CA LEU A 666 25.80 -27.84 10.05
C LEU A 666 25.81 -28.06 11.56
N GLU A 667 24.63 -28.17 12.18
CA GLU A 667 24.37 -28.56 13.55
C GLU A 667 24.92 -29.96 13.86
N ALA A 668 24.98 -30.85 12.85
CA ALA A 668 25.55 -32.18 13.00
C ALA A 668 27.09 -32.20 13.04
N LEU A 669 27.76 -31.07 12.77
CA LEU A 669 29.20 -30.93 12.92
C LEU A 669 29.56 -30.61 14.38
N ALA A 670 30.72 -31.11 14.83
CA ALA A 670 31.31 -30.64 16.08
C ALA A 670 31.60 -29.13 15.97
N LEU A 671 31.56 -28.40 17.10
CA LEU A 671 31.72 -26.94 17.11
C LEU A 671 32.95 -26.46 16.32
N ALA A 672 34.13 -27.08 16.51
CA ALA A 672 35.35 -26.71 15.81
C ALA A 672 35.25 -26.90 14.28
N ASP A 673 34.57 -27.95 13.83
CA ASP A 673 34.37 -28.24 12.42
C ASP A 673 33.33 -27.31 11.80
N ARG A 674 32.24 -27.02 12.53
CA ARG A 674 31.24 -26.02 12.12
C ARG A 674 31.86 -24.63 12.00
N MET A 675 32.68 -24.22 12.97
CA MET A 675 33.43 -22.96 12.92
C MET A 675 34.28 -22.90 11.66
N ALA A 676 35.03 -23.97 11.35
CA ALA A 676 35.85 -24.00 10.13
C ALA A 676 35.01 -23.84 8.86
N VAL A 677 33.83 -24.48 8.78
CA VAL A 677 32.92 -24.37 7.62
C VAL A 677 32.32 -22.96 7.51
N ILE A 678 31.83 -22.39 8.61
CA ILE A 678 31.27 -21.03 8.63
C ILE A 678 32.35 -20.00 8.30
N ASP A 679 33.54 -20.11 8.89
CA ASP A 679 34.67 -19.21 8.62
C ASP A 679 35.12 -19.28 7.15
N GLN A 680 35.25 -20.50 6.59
CA GLN A 680 35.59 -20.69 5.18
C GLN A 680 34.52 -20.11 4.25
N ALA A 681 33.25 -20.25 4.61
CA ALA A 681 32.15 -19.69 3.83
C ALA A 681 32.16 -18.15 3.88
N VAL A 682 32.17 -17.57 5.08
CA VAL A 682 32.15 -16.11 5.29
C VAL A 682 33.40 -15.44 4.71
N SER A 683 34.58 -16.06 4.82
CA SER A 683 35.82 -15.53 4.20
C SER A 683 35.77 -15.59 2.67
N TRP A 684 35.16 -16.62 2.08
CA TRP A 684 34.91 -16.68 0.63
C TRP A 684 33.89 -15.62 0.18
N CYS A 685 32.96 -15.24 1.07
CA CYS A 685 31.99 -14.19 0.85
C CYS A 685 32.59 -12.78 0.86
N ALA A 686 33.71 -12.56 1.56
CA ALA A 686 34.33 -11.25 1.61
C ALA A 686 34.66 -10.78 0.18
N PRO A 687 34.37 -9.51 -0.19
CA PRO A 687 34.94 -8.96 -1.41
C PRO A 687 36.47 -9.13 -1.32
N PRO A 688 37.17 -9.36 -2.45
CA PRO A 688 38.62 -9.20 -2.41
C PRO A 688 38.91 -7.85 -1.75
N PRO A 689 39.85 -7.77 -0.79
CA PRO A 689 40.11 -6.53 -0.09
C PRO A 689 40.25 -5.41 -1.13
N PRO A 690 39.63 -4.23 -0.87
CA PRO A 690 39.72 -3.12 -1.82
C PRO A 690 41.18 -2.95 -2.18
N ASN A 691 41.48 -2.83 -3.48
CA ASN A 691 42.86 -2.61 -3.92
C ASN A 691 43.36 -1.37 -3.17
N CYS A 692 44.21 -1.59 -2.18
CA CYS A 692 44.76 -0.59 -1.29
C CYS A 692 46.26 -0.57 -1.55
N PRO A 693 46.70 0.10 -2.63
CA PRO A 693 48.09 0.06 -3.02
C PRO A 693 48.93 0.64 -1.88
N GLY A 694 49.88 -0.14 -1.38
CA GLY A 694 50.73 0.27 -0.27
C GLY A 694 50.30 -0.21 1.12
N ASP A 695 49.16 -0.89 1.25
CA ASP A 695 48.82 -1.66 2.45
C ASP A 695 49.53 -3.03 2.38
N ALA A 696 50.65 -3.14 3.09
CA ALA A 696 51.50 -4.32 3.11
C ALA A 696 51.08 -5.30 4.20
N ASN A 697 50.47 -4.82 5.28
CA ASN A 697 50.10 -5.64 6.44
C ASN A 697 48.65 -6.16 6.37
N GLY A 698 47.84 -5.64 5.44
CA GLY A 698 46.46 -6.03 5.16
C GLY A 698 45.42 -5.47 6.15
N ASP A 699 45.74 -4.40 6.87
CA ASP A 699 44.85 -3.80 7.88
C ASP A 699 43.94 -2.67 7.33
N LEU A 700 43.99 -2.44 6.01
CA LEU A 700 43.22 -1.45 5.27
C LEU A 700 43.57 0.01 5.61
N MET A 701 44.74 0.24 6.21
CA MET A 701 45.28 1.57 6.53
C MET A 701 46.73 1.67 6.09
N VAL A 702 47.00 2.52 5.09
CA VAL A 702 48.39 2.73 4.66
C VAL A 702 49.12 3.64 5.66
N ASP A 703 49.92 3.06 6.55
CA ASP A 703 50.63 3.77 7.60
C ASP A 703 52.06 3.26 7.87
N PHE A 704 52.56 3.52 9.07
CA PHE A 704 53.94 3.19 9.43
C PHE A 704 54.17 1.69 9.56
N ASP A 705 53.13 0.92 9.86
CA ASP A 705 53.25 -0.52 10.01
C ASP A 705 53.50 -1.19 8.63
N ASP A 706 52.97 -0.64 7.54
CA ASP A 706 53.28 -1.10 6.17
C ASP A 706 54.71 -0.82 5.74
N LEU A 707 55.22 0.37 6.08
CA LEU A 707 56.62 0.72 5.87
C LEU A 707 57.54 -0.29 6.58
N ASN A 708 57.15 -0.67 7.80
CA ASN A 708 57.91 -1.62 8.58
C ASN A 708 57.88 -3.03 7.96
N GLU A 709 56.77 -3.44 7.35
CA GLU A 709 56.64 -4.71 6.63
C GLU A 709 57.54 -4.75 5.38
N VAL A 710 57.50 -3.70 4.53
CA VAL A 710 58.38 -3.58 3.34
C VAL A 710 59.86 -3.58 3.72
N LEU A 711 60.23 -2.91 4.82
CA LEU A 711 61.60 -2.90 5.30
C LEU A 711 62.04 -4.23 5.93
N THR A 712 61.10 -4.99 6.50
CA THR A 712 61.36 -6.30 7.08
C THR A 712 61.69 -7.33 6.00
N ASP A 713 60.96 -7.29 4.88
CA ASP A 713 61.16 -8.19 3.75
C ASP A 713 62.16 -7.66 2.70
N TRP A 714 62.88 -6.58 3.01
CA TRP A 714 63.72 -5.88 2.04
C TRP A 714 64.72 -6.77 1.30
N GLY A 715 64.62 -6.82 -0.02
CA GLY A 715 65.48 -7.63 -0.89
C GLY A 715 65.14 -9.13 -0.90
N MET A 716 64.03 -9.54 -0.29
CA MET A 716 63.51 -10.91 -0.37
C MET A 716 62.68 -11.12 -1.64
N THR A 717 62.62 -12.38 -2.08
CA THR A 717 61.66 -12.84 -3.09
C THR A 717 60.51 -13.50 -2.35
N VAL A 718 59.33 -12.89 -2.39
CA VAL A 718 58.10 -13.36 -1.74
C VAL A 718 57.04 -13.67 -2.81
N PRO A 719 55.98 -14.44 -2.51
CA PRO A 719 54.86 -14.60 -3.45
C PRO A 719 54.30 -13.23 -3.87
N PRO A 720 54.01 -13.00 -5.16
CA PRO A 720 53.50 -11.73 -5.66
C PRO A 720 52.30 -11.22 -4.86
N GLY A 721 52.39 -9.99 -4.33
CA GLY A 721 51.29 -9.32 -3.63
C GLY A 721 51.11 -9.77 -2.17
N THR A 722 52.16 -10.28 -1.53
CA THR A 722 52.13 -10.71 -0.11
C THR A 722 53.30 -10.10 0.66
N GLY A 723 53.08 -9.78 1.94
CA GLY A 723 54.10 -9.14 2.80
C GLY A 723 54.59 -7.83 2.19
N GLY A 724 55.91 -7.61 2.22
CA GLY A 724 56.51 -6.37 1.68
C GLY A 724 56.42 -6.14 0.16
N ASP A 725 55.93 -7.08 -0.67
CA ASP A 725 55.83 -6.92 -2.15
C ASP A 725 54.46 -6.37 -2.55
N VAL A 726 54.19 -5.12 -2.18
CA VAL A 726 52.92 -4.44 -2.48
C VAL A 726 52.72 -4.15 -3.98
N THR A 727 53.78 -4.19 -4.80
CA THR A 727 53.68 -4.03 -6.26
C THR A 727 53.38 -5.33 -7.00
N GLY A 728 53.52 -6.48 -6.34
CA GLY A 728 53.25 -7.80 -6.89
C GLY A 728 54.23 -8.22 -7.98
N ASN A 729 55.46 -7.72 -7.92
CA ASN A 729 56.49 -8.02 -8.93
C ASN A 729 57.35 -9.24 -8.55
N GLY A 730 57.20 -9.76 -7.33
CA GLY A 730 57.90 -10.90 -6.77
C GLY A 730 59.22 -10.55 -6.05
N THR A 731 59.57 -9.28 -5.93
CA THR A 731 60.79 -8.80 -5.26
C THR A 731 60.48 -7.56 -4.43
N VAL A 732 60.82 -7.59 -3.14
CA VAL A 732 60.63 -6.44 -2.25
C VAL A 732 61.77 -5.44 -2.42
N ASP A 733 61.49 -4.30 -3.04
CA ASP A 733 62.47 -3.28 -3.33
C ASP A 733 61.95 -1.83 -3.20
N PHE A 734 62.61 -0.90 -3.89
CA PHE A 734 62.29 0.52 -3.79
C PHE A 734 60.93 0.88 -4.39
N ASP A 735 60.42 0.08 -5.33
CA ASP A 735 59.14 0.32 -5.96
C ASP A 735 57.97 0.03 -4.99
N ASP A 736 58.14 -0.97 -4.11
CA ASP A 736 57.20 -1.28 -3.02
C ASP A 736 57.18 -0.16 -1.97
N LEU A 737 58.36 0.28 -1.53
CA LEU A 737 58.49 1.39 -0.59
C LEU A 737 57.85 2.67 -1.13
N ASN A 738 58.04 2.94 -2.42
CA ASN A 738 57.47 4.11 -3.06
C ASN A 738 55.94 4.01 -3.14
N THR A 739 55.40 2.80 -3.34
CA THR A 739 53.95 2.55 -3.38
C THR A 739 53.29 2.79 -2.01
N VAL A 740 53.92 2.38 -0.90
CA VAL A 740 53.44 2.72 0.46
C VAL A 740 53.44 4.23 0.69
N LEU A 741 54.53 4.91 0.32
CA LEU A 741 54.66 6.36 0.53
C LEU A 741 53.72 7.20 -0.35
N GLU A 742 53.42 6.75 -1.57
CA GLU A 742 52.49 7.44 -2.48
C GLU A 742 51.04 7.37 -2.01
N ASN A 743 50.68 6.35 -1.23
CA ASN A 743 49.34 6.12 -0.72
C ASN A 743 49.21 6.39 0.78
N TRP A 744 50.19 7.08 1.37
CA TRP A 744 50.28 7.33 2.81
C TRP A 744 49.01 7.94 3.41
N ALA A 745 48.57 7.36 4.54
CA ALA A 745 47.36 7.71 5.28
C ALA A 745 46.05 7.51 4.50
N ASN A 746 46.04 6.70 3.43
CA ASN A 746 44.79 6.20 2.87
C ASN A 746 44.14 5.24 3.86
N ASN A 747 42.85 5.47 4.12
CA ASN A 747 41.97 4.51 4.75
C ASN A 747 41.15 3.86 3.65
N CYS A 748 41.32 2.55 3.49
CA CYS A 748 40.70 1.74 2.46
C CYS A 748 39.45 1.00 2.94
N ASN A 749 38.98 1.29 4.17
CA ASN A 749 37.72 0.76 4.72
C ASN A 749 36.47 1.32 4.03
#